data_AF-Q2QXZ6-F1
#
_entry.id   AF-Q2QXZ6-F1
#
_cell.length_a   1.000
_cell.length_b   1.000
_cell.length_c   1.000
_cell.angle_alpha   90.00
_cell.angle_beta   90.00
_cell.angle_gamma   90.00
#
_symmetry.space_group_name_H-M   'P 1'
#
loop_
_entity.id
_entity.type
_entity.pdbx_description
1 polymer ?
#
loop_
_entity_poly.entity_id
_entity_poly.type
_entity_poly.pdbx_seq_one_letter_code
_entity_poly.pdbx_strand_id
1 'polypeptide(L)'
;MMHGLWVQDQGMVDHLAQLVPLLHECASHVTEGSFEKADFSFKKIRMLTIADGPLQHLSKIIVDSLDHRLLSSIQGLYGALINPSDYFEKSTLPGCPAHNFFKLNPYLSTGFVTINRAIMEAMEDEKNFLEIKVKSNLCSILKLSHYNFKTLQGAIYVERSLMFNMVELQVVHIVDLSCSAAHPWQWLKLLDDFHGRPGGAPELYLTVLHDDNDFLAEMQSLLSKKAESLEVSFRFISVIGRLETLDFSNLRSTFQIKFGVAVAISCALQMHRLLLVDDNLSSTSIAQLQKMANFTQPKQMASSVCSPASTLNYLQTPSPRTPKLLARLLSAIRALKPNIMVIMEQDADHNALLFRDRFNEVLNYYAALFDCFHAVAAANPGRTDERLRVERMILREEIKNILVCEGVHRHERHERLDQWAMHMEESGFHNVQLSFSAIREGKENLLSFGLKNCQNKEDRGCLLLSWGSTNLYSISLRLCCTDRGMFQDDMLSSATSSPASSVYSPSPSPSNGSWVQELSHDQQSVRLIGLLYQCAAEVSAGSFDRANLCLEHITQLASLDAPHALQRLAAVFADALARKLLNLIPGLSRALLSSANSADAHLVPVARRHMFDVLPFLKLAYLTTNHAILEAMEGERFVHVVDFSGPAANPVQWIALFHAFRGRREGPPHLRITAVHDSKEFLANMAAVLSKEAEAFDIAFQFNAVEAKLDEMDFDALRHDLGVRSGEALAVSVVLQLHRLLAVDDGRRHAATGCLTPVQIIARSSPRSFGELLERELNTRLQLSPDASVVSSLSPHSPAAATAAHPTTSTPKLGSFLSAVRSLSPKIMVMTEQEANHNGGAFQERFDEALNYYASLFDCLQRSAAAAAERARVERVLLGEEIRGVVACEGAERTERHERARQWAARMEAAGMESVGLSYSGAMEARKLLQSCGWVGPYEVRHDAGGHGFFFCWHKRPLYAVTAWRPAASRRGHTRS
;
A
#
# COMPACT_ATOMS: atom_id res chain seq x y z
N MET A 1 -36.16 26.41 -18.12
CA MET A 1 -35.33 25.29 -17.61
C MET A 1 -34.00 25.07 -18.37
N MET A 2 -33.63 25.86 -19.39
CA MET A 2 -32.31 25.71 -20.07
C MET A 2 -31.20 26.64 -19.56
N HIS A 3 -31.50 27.63 -18.70
CA HIS A 3 -30.49 28.52 -18.11
C HIS A 3 -29.82 27.97 -16.83
N GLY A 4 -30.35 26.90 -16.24
CA GLY A 4 -29.83 26.29 -15.01
C GLY A 4 -28.77 25.20 -15.23
N LEU A 5 -28.70 24.61 -16.43
CA LEU A 5 -27.71 23.58 -16.79
C LEU A 5 -26.34 24.19 -17.18
N TRP A 6 -26.33 25.39 -17.77
CA TRP A 6 -25.09 26.08 -18.15
C TRP A 6 -24.35 26.71 -16.96
N VAL A 7 -25.06 27.09 -15.90
CA VAL A 7 -24.44 27.68 -14.69
C VAL A 7 -23.76 26.62 -13.83
N GLN A 8 -24.24 25.36 -13.86
CA GLN A 8 -23.57 24.24 -13.20
C GLN A 8 -22.29 23.79 -13.93
N ASP A 9 -22.29 23.81 -15.27
CA ASP A 9 -21.11 23.44 -16.07
C ASP A 9 -20.01 24.51 -16.00
N GLN A 10 -20.36 25.80 -16.04
CA GLN A 10 -19.38 26.89 -15.92
C GLN A 10 -18.68 26.90 -14.55
N GLY A 11 -19.44 26.64 -13.47
CA GLY A 11 -18.88 26.54 -12.11
C GLY A 11 -17.89 25.38 -11.96
N MET A 12 -18.16 24.21 -12.55
CA MET A 12 -17.21 23.08 -12.53
C MET A 12 -15.93 23.38 -13.30
N VAL A 13 -16.03 24.03 -14.47
CA VAL A 13 -14.87 24.42 -15.29
C VAL A 13 -14.00 25.44 -14.54
N ASP A 14 -14.60 26.42 -13.86
CA ASP A 14 -13.90 27.41 -13.06
C ASP A 14 -13.23 26.82 -11.79
N HIS A 15 -13.81 25.76 -11.21
CA HIS A 15 -13.22 25.03 -10.08
C HIS A 15 -12.04 24.15 -10.49
N LEU A 16 -12.11 23.51 -11.66
CA LEU A 16 -11.01 22.71 -12.21
C LEU A 16 -9.83 23.57 -12.67
N ALA A 17 -10.11 24.75 -13.24
CA ALA A 17 -9.08 25.71 -13.65
C ALA A 17 -8.20 26.21 -12.48
N GLN A 18 -8.72 26.18 -11.26
CA GLN A 18 -7.98 26.58 -10.05
C GLN A 18 -7.02 25.49 -9.54
N LEU A 19 -7.23 24.22 -9.92
CA LEU A 19 -6.52 23.10 -9.31
C LEU A 19 -5.03 23.06 -9.70
N VAL A 20 -4.72 23.28 -10.98
CA VAL A 20 -3.35 23.29 -11.50
C VAL A 20 -2.49 24.40 -10.87
N PRO A 21 -2.94 25.69 -10.83
CA PRO A 21 -2.21 26.74 -10.12
C PRO A 21 -1.95 26.40 -8.64
N LEU A 22 -2.94 25.83 -7.95
CA LEU A 22 -2.81 25.44 -6.54
C LEU A 22 -1.80 24.31 -6.34
N LEU A 23 -1.73 23.35 -7.27
CA LEU A 23 -0.73 22.29 -7.24
C LEU A 23 0.70 22.85 -7.38
N HIS A 24 0.93 23.82 -8.27
CA HIS A 24 2.22 24.49 -8.38
C HIS A 24 2.59 25.29 -7.12
N GLU A 25 1.63 26.05 -6.58
CA GLU A 25 1.81 26.78 -5.32
C GLU A 25 2.17 25.82 -4.18
N CYS A 26 1.44 24.71 -4.06
CA CYS A 26 1.71 23.65 -3.11
C CYS A 26 3.12 23.06 -3.26
N ALA A 27 3.54 22.76 -4.48
CA ALA A 27 4.87 22.24 -4.77
C ALA A 27 5.99 23.24 -4.38
N SER A 28 5.75 24.55 -4.58
CA SER A 28 6.67 25.60 -4.09
C SER A 28 6.77 25.58 -2.57
N HIS A 29 5.64 25.51 -1.87
CA HIS A 29 5.59 25.48 -0.41
C HIS A 29 6.33 24.25 0.16
N VAL A 30 6.18 23.08 -0.46
CA VAL A 30 6.93 21.87 -0.09
C VAL A 30 8.43 22.04 -0.33
N THR A 31 8.83 22.63 -1.46
CA THR A 31 10.24 22.88 -1.79
C THR A 31 10.89 23.92 -0.85
N GLU A 32 10.10 24.89 -0.38
CA GLU A 32 10.49 25.84 0.68
C GLU A 32 10.62 25.18 2.06
N GLY A 33 10.12 23.95 2.24
CA GLY A 33 10.03 23.28 3.53
C GLY A 33 8.98 23.91 4.45
N SER A 34 8.02 24.66 3.90
CA SER A 34 7.00 25.38 4.67
C SER A 34 5.78 24.50 4.92
N PHE A 35 5.75 23.86 6.09
CA PHE A 35 4.63 23.00 6.51
C PHE A 35 3.29 23.75 6.57
N GLU A 36 3.28 24.99 7.06
CA GLU A 36 2.07 25.81 7.19
C GLU A 36 1.44 26.11 5.83
N LYS A 37 2.26 26.64 4.91
CA LYS A 37 1.78 27.00 3.57
C LYS A 37 1.39 25.76 2.78
N ALA A 38 2.14 24.67 2.90
CA ALA A 38 1.82 23.40 2.26
C ALA A 38 0.50 22.82 2.76
N ASP A 39 0.27 22.83 4.09
CA ASP A 39 -1.00 22.37 4.68
C ASP A 39 -2.20 23.18 4.17
N PHE A 40 -2.07 24.51 4.11
CA PHE A 40 -3.13 25.35 3.55
C PHE A 40 -3.46 24.96 2.11
N SER A 41 -2.44 24.76 1.27
CA SER A 41 -2.61 24.28 -0.10
C SER A 41 -3.26 22.89 -0.15
N PHE A 42 -2.82 21.94 0.69
CA PHE A 42 -3.39 20.59 0.77
C PHE A 42 -4.89 20.62 1.09
N LYS A 43 -5.31 21.42 2.07
CA LYS A 43 -6.73 21.57 2.44
C LYS A 43 -7.56 22.11 1.28
N LYS A 44 -7.07 23.16 0.61
CA LYS A 44 -7.78 23.78 -0.51
C LYS A 44 -7.92 22.82 -1.69
N ILE A 45 -6.85 22.10 -2.03
CA ILE A 45 -6.88 21.09 -3.10
C ILE A 45 -7.86 19.96 -2.75
N ARG A 46 -7.83 19.43 -1.51
CA ARG A 46 -8.75 18.37 -1.09
C ARG A 46 -10.22 18.75 -1.25
N MET A 47 -10.59 19.97 -0.86
CA MET A 47 -11.95 20.50 -1.06
C MET A 47 -12.37 20.54 -2.53
N LEU A 48 -11.44 20.84 -3.45
CA LEU A 48 -11.71 20.87 -4.89
C LEU A 48 -11.70 19.48 -5.54
N THR A 49 -11.18 18.46 -4.85
CA THR A 49 -11.11 17.07 -5.35
C THR A 49 -12.22 16.15 -4.82
N ILE A 50 -13.27 16.71 -4.23
CA ILE A 50 -14.44 15.94 -3.77
C ILE A 50 -15.16 15.27 -4.96
N ALA A 51 -15.19 15.94 -6.11
CA ALA A 51 -15.72 15.39 -7.35
C ALA A 51 -14.82 14.28 -7.92
N ASP A 52 -15.43 13.30 -8.59
CA ASP A 52 -14.74 12.23 -9.32
C ASP A 52 -14.37 12.73 -10.73
N GLY A 53 -13.10 12.58 -11.09
CA GLY A 53 -12.56 13.04 -12.37
C GLY A 53 -11.05 12.79 -12.48
N PRO A 54 -10.51 12.67 -13.71
CA PRO A 54 -9.12 12.27 -13.93
C PRO A 54 -8.12 13.23 -13.29
N LEU A 55 -8.32 14.55 -13.44
CA LEU A 55 -7.45 15.55 -12.85
C LEU A 55 -7.57 15.58 -11.32
N GLN A 56 -8.76 15.37 -10.76
CA GLN A 56 -8.95 15.27 -9.31
C GLN A 56 -8.23 14.06 -8.72
N HIS A 57 -8.27 12.92 -9.40
CA HIS A 57 -7.57 11.71 -8.98
C HIS A 57 -6.05 11.89 -9.02
N LEU A 58 -5.52 12.44 -10.12
CA LEU A 58 -4.12 12.82 -10.21
C LEU A 58 -3.73 13.80 -9.11
N SER A 59 -4.55 14.82 -8.86
CA SER A 59 -4.29 15.83 -7.81
C SER A 59 -4.24 15.23 -6.42
N LYS A 60 -5.09 14.24 -6.10
CA LYS A 60 -5.03 13.50 -4.83
C LYS A 60 -3.69 12.77 -4.68
N ILE A 61 -3.23 12.10 -5.74
CA ILE A 61 -1.95 11.37 -5.75
C ILE A 61 -0.75 12.32 -5.67
N ILE A 62 -0.78 13.44 -6.39
CA ILE A 62 0.28 14.45 -6.32
C ILE A 62 0.34 15.06 -4.92
N VAL A 63 -0.79 15.45 -4.33
CA VAL A 63 -0.83 15.99 -2.96
C VAL A 63 -0.29 14.99 -1.95
N ASP A 64 -0.69 13.72 -2.06
CA ASP A 64 -0.16 12.63 -1.23
C ASP A 64 1.36 12.48 -1.38
N SER A 65 1.87 12.56 -2.61
CA SER A 65 3.31 12.50 -2.90
C SER A 65 4.06 13.72 -2.35
N LEU A 66 3.53 14.93 -2.53
CA LEU A 66 4.11 16.16 -2.00
C LEU A 66 4.15 16.17 -0.47
N ASP A 67 3.13 15.61 0.17
CA ASP A 67 3.07 15.43 1.61
C ASP A 67 4.17 14.46 2.10
N HIS A 68 4.30 13.30 1.45
CA HIS A 68 5.41 12.37 1.71
C HIS A 68 6.79 13.01 1.49
N ARG A 69 6.96 13.85 0.46
CA ARG A 69 8.22 14.58 0.22
C ARG A 69 8.51 15.59 1.32
N LEU A 70 7.48 16.30 1.81
CA LEU A 70 7.64 17.24 2.92
C LEU A 70 8.09 16.52 4.20
N LEU A 71 7.50 15.36 4.48
CA LEU A 71 7.79 14.55 5.67
C LEU A 71 9.12 13.84 5.61
N SER A 72 9.62 13.47 4.42
CA SER A 72 10.90 12.77 4.30
C SER A 72 12.08 13.59 4.83
N SER A 73 11.91 14.90 5.03
CA SER A 73 12.84 15.77 5.76
C SER A 73 12.97 15.44 7.26
N ILE A 74 12.02 14.67 7.81
CA ILE A 74 11.94 14.25 9.21
C ILE A 74 12.12 12.73 9.28
N GLN A 75 13.37 12.27 9.20
CA GLN A 75 13.70 10.86 8.95
C GLN A 75 13.06 9.86 9.92
N GLY A 76 13.12 10.11 11.23
CA GLY A 76 12.56 9.21 12.24
C GLY A 76 11.04 9.09 12.13
N LEU A 77 10.35 10.23 12.03
CA LEU A 77 8.90 10.27 11.81
C LEU A 77 8.52 9.56 10.50
N TYR A 78 9.15 9.92 9.38
CA TYR A 78 8.82 9.35 8.08
C TYR A 78 9.10 7.85 8.01
N GLY A 79 10.25 7.40 8.52
CA GLY A 79 10.62 5.99 8.55
C GLY A 79 9.74 5.14 9.46
N ALA A 80 9.10 5.74 10.46
CA ALA A 80 8.18 5.05 11.36
C ALA A 80 6.78 4.91 10.77
N LEU A 81 6.36 5.77 9.84
CA LEU A 81 5.05 5.71 9.22
C LEU A 81 4.95 4.50 8.28
N ILE A 82 4.03 3.60 8.59
CA ILE A 82 3.69 2.46 7.73
C ILE A 82 2.68 2.91 6.69
N ASN A 83 2.97 2.67 5.40
CA ASN A 83 2.02 2.97 4.34
C ASN A 83 1.06 1.78 4.15
N PRO A 84 -0.27 2.01 4.06
CA PRO A 84 -1.24 1.04 3.57
C PRO A 84 -0.80 0.19 2.37
N SER A 85 -0.05 0.80 1.43
CA SER A 85 0.49 0.08 0.26
C SER A 85 1.38 -1.11 0.64
N ASP A 86 2.04 -1.05 1.79
CA ASP A 86 2.95 -2.08 2.32
C ASP A 86 2.18 -3.31 2.84
N TYR A 87 0.85 -3.24 2.88
CA TYR A 87 -0.04 -4.33 3.27
C TYR A 87 -0.50 -5.20 2.10
N PHE A 88 -0.30 -4.77 0.85
CA PHE A 88 -0.75 -5.54 -0.31
C PHE A 88 0.27 -6.62 -0.68
N GLU A 89 -0.15 -7.89 -0.56
CA GLU A 89 0.52 -9.01 -1.22
C GLU A 89 0.46 -8.84 -2.74
N LYS A 90 1.62 -8.92 -3.40
CA LYS A 90 1.77 -8.76 -4.86
C LYS A 90 1.15 -9.90 -5.69
N SER A 91 0.76 -11.02 -5.07
CA SER A 91 0.47 -12.26 -5.79
C SER A 91 -0.78 -12.96 -5.25
N THR A 92 -1.57 -13.54 -6.16
CA THR A 92 -2.67 -14.51 -5.92
C THR A 92 -4.13 -14.02 -5.81
N LEU A 93 -4.59 -13.11 -6.67
CA LEU A 93 -6.04 -12.99 -6.96
C LEU A 93 -6.31 -12.76 -8.46
N PRO A 94 -7.45 -13.22 -9.00
CA PRO A 94 -7.88 -12.85 -10.35
C PRO A 94 -8.08 -11.32 -10.43
N GLY A 95 -7.38 -10.67 -11.37
CA GLY A 95 -7.34 -9.21 -11.51
C GLY A 95 -6.05 -8.55 -10.98
N CYS A 96 -4.89 -9.18 -11.22
CA CYS A 96 -3.55 -8.61 -10.98
C CYS A 96 -3.43 -7.18 -11.57
N PRO A 97 -2.85 -6.20 -10.84
CA PRO A 97 -2.71 -4.83 -11.31
C PRO A 97 -2.01 -4.70 -12.67
N ALA A 98 -0.95 -5.48 -12.90
CA ALA A 98 -0.22 -5.48 -14.18
C ALA A 98 -1.09 -5.93 -15.36
N HIS A 99 -1.95 -6.93 -15.14
CA HIS A 99 -2.91 -7.39 -16.14
C HIS A 99 -4.01 -6.35 -16.42
N ASN A 100 -4.50 -5.68 -15.38
CA ASN A 100 -5.47 -4.58 -15.54
C ASN A 100 -4.83 -3.39 -16.27
N PHE A 101 -3.57 -3.07 -15.96
CA PHE A 101 -2.82 -2.02 -16.65
C PHE A 101 -2.67 -2.34 -18.13
N PHE A 102 -2.32 -3.58 -18.49
CA PHE A 102 -2.29 -4.04 -19.87
C PHE A 102 -3.65 -3.88 -20.57
N LYS A 103 -4.75 -4.28 -19.93
CA LYS A 103 -6.11 -4.18 -20.50
C LYS A 103 -6.60 -2.75 -20.69
N LEU A 104 -6.22 -1.84 -19.79
CA LEU A 104 -6.66 -0.45 -19.81
C LEU A 104 -5.78 0.44 -20.66
N ASN A 105 -4.53 0.05 -20.90
CA ASN A 105 -3.56 0.85 -21.63
C ASN A 105 -3.49 0.43 -23.11
N PRO A 106 -4.15 1.17 -24.03
CA PRO A 106 -4.20 0.81 -25.44
C PRO A 106 -2.82 0.86 -26.12
N TYR A 107 -1.86 1.54 -25.51
CA TYR A 107 -0.52 1.71 -26.04
C TYR A 107 0.38 0.50 -25.79
N LEU A 108 0.13 -0.28 -24.73
CA LEU A 108 0.91 -1.51 -24.46
C LEU A 108 0.63 -2.60 -25.49
N SER A 109 -0.64 -2.89 -25.78
CA SER A 109 -0.99 -3.86 -26.83
C SER A 109 -0.50 -3.39 -28.20
N THR A 110 -0.64 -2.10 -28.48
CA THR A 110 -0.12 -1.48 -29.70
C THR A 110 1.39 -1.68 -29.82
N GLY A 111 2.12 -1.41 -28.73
CA GLY A 111 3.57 -1.57 -28.69
C GLY A 111 4.02 -3.00 -28.86
N PHE A 112 3.39 -3.95 -28.17
CA PHE A 112 3.69 -5.38 -28.31
C PHE A 112 3.44 -5.90 -29.72
N VAL A 113 2.37 -5.47 -30.39
CA VAL A 113 2.10 -5.84 -31.78
C VAL A 113 3.16 -5.26 -32.73
N THR A 114 3.53 -3.99 -32.56
CA THR A 114 4.61 -3.36 -33.34
C THR A 114 5.96 -4.04 -33.11
N ILE A 115 6.31 -4.36 -31.85
CA ILE A 115 7.54 -5.08 -31.50
C ILE A 115 7.56 -6.46 -32.15
N ASN A 116 6.47 -7.23 -32.02
CA ASN A 116 6.36 -8.57 -32.59
C ASN A 116 6.52 -8.56 -34.11
N ARG A 117 5.87 -7.61 -34.80
CA ARG A 117 6.03 -7.46 -36.25
C ARG A 117 7.47 -7.14 -36.65
N ALA A 118 8.13 -6.25 -35.91
CA ALA A 118 9.54 -5.94 -36.14
C ALA A 118 10.47 -7.15 -35.90
N ILE A 119 10.18 -7.96 -34.88
CA ILE A 119 10.88 -9.23 -34.63
C ILE A 119 10.69 -10.19 -35.80
N MET A 120 9.45 -10.44 -36.22
CA MET A 120 9.18 -11.36 -37.32
C MET A 120 9.90 -10.98 -38.60
N GLU A 121 9.83 -9.71 -39.01
CA GLU A 121 10.48 -9.22 -40.22
C GLU A 121 12.01 -9.35 -40.15
N ALA A 122 12.60 -9.11 -38.98
CA ALA A 122 14.03 -9.30 -38.77
C ALA A 122 14.46 -10.78 -38.83
N MET A 123 13.53 -11.70 -38.58
CA MET A 123 13.75 -13.15 -38.64
C MET A 123 13.24 -13.78 -39.95
N GLU A 124 12.74 -12.98 -40.90
CA GLU A 124 12.00 -13.48 -42.06
C GLU A 124 12.85 -13.81 -43.31
N ASP A 125 14.01 -13.18 -43.51
CA ASP A 125 14.96 -13.55 -44.57
C ASP A 125 16.26 -12.72 -44.46
N GLU A 126 17.44 -13.36 -44.44
CA GLU A 126 18.72 -12.64 -44.45
C GLU A 126 18.87 -11.71 -45.68
N LYS A 127 18.12 -11.94 -46.78
CA LYS A 127 18.10 -11.08 -47.97
C LYS A 127 17.55 -9.67 -47.72
N ASN A 128 16.45 -9.54 -46.97
CA ASN A 128 15.87 -8.23 -46.62
C ASN A 128 16.69 -7.54 -45.53
N PHE A 129 17.24 -8.33 -44.61
CA PHE A 129 18.13 -7.82 -43.56
C PHE A 129 19.47 -7.34 -44.13
N LEU A 130 20.01 -8.00 -45.16
CA LEU A 130 21.12 -7.51 -45.97
C LEU A 130 20.75 -6.20 -46.67
N GLU A 131 19.53 -5.99 -47.15
CA GLU A 131 19.12 -4.70 -47.72
C GLU A 131 19.07 -3.58 -46.67
N ILE A 132 18.61 -3.87 -45.45
CA ILE A 132 18.63 -2.93 -44.30
C ILE A 132 20.08 -2.63 -43.87
N LYS A 133 20.93 -3.65 -43.79
CA LYS A 133 22.35 -3.55 -43.38
C LYS A 133 23.20 -2.87 -44.46
N VAL A 134 22.90 -3.11 -45.74
CA VAL A 134 23.51 -2.46 -46.91
C VAL A 134 23.07 -1.00 -46.99
N LYS A 135 21.80 -0.65 -46.74
CA LYS A 135 21.34 0.76 -46.65
C LYS A 135 22.01 1.52 -45.50
N SER A 136 22.15 0.88 -44.33
CA SER A 136 22.88 1.41 -43.17
C SER A 136 24.38 1.62 -43.46
N ASN A 137 25.02 0.64 -44.09
CA ASN A 137 26.44 0.70 -44.45
C ASN A 137 26.69 1.71 -45.59
N LEU A 138 25.81 1.81 -46.59
CA LEU A 138 25.89 2.83 -47.65
C LEU A 138 25.77 4.25 -47.10
N CYS A 139 24.92 4.49 -46.11
CA CYS A 139 24.81 5.80 -45.46
C CYS A 139 26.09 6.18 -44.68
N SER A 140 26.82 5.18 -44.17
CA SER A 140 28.11 5.33 -43.49
C SER A 140 29.28 5.49 -44.47
N ILE A 141 29.25 4.80 -45.61
CA ILE A 141 30.28 4.82 -46.67
C ILE A 141 30.19 6.08 -47.53
N LEU A 142 28.97 6.57 -47.85
CA LEU A 142 28.77 7.80 -48.62
C LEU A 142 29.19 9.07 -47.87
N LYS A 143 29.37 9.00 -46.55
CA LYS A 143 29.95 10.09 -45.75
C LYS A 143 31.49 10.15 -45.81
N LEU A 144 32.19 9.17 -46.42
CA LEU A 144 33.64 9.02 -46.25
C LEU A 144 34.54 8.93 -47.50
N SER A 145 34.07 8.86 -48.76
CA SER A 145 35.08 8.80 -49.85
C SER A 145 34.64 9.12 -51.28
N HIS A 146 35.39 10.01 -51.92
CA HIS A 146 35.64 10.11 -53.37
C HIS A 146 36.43 8.89 -53.88
N TYR A 147 35.82 7.71 -54.01
CA TYR A 147 36.51 6.56 -54.62
C TYR A 147 35.70 5.77 -55.66
N ASN A 148 36.47 5.16 -56.55
CA ASN A 148 36.19 4.71 -57.90
C ASN A 148 35.12 3.58 -57.99
N PHE A 149 34.21 3.68 -58.98
CA PHE A 149 33.05 2.80 -59.19
C PHE A 149 33.39 1.30 -59.33
N LYS A 150 34.62 0.97 -59.74
CA LYS A 150 35.09 -0.42 -59.91
C LYS A 150 35.30 -1.17 -58.58
N THR A 151 35.62 -0.50 -57.48
CA THR A 151 35.82 -1.14 -56.17
C THR A 151 34.49 -1.51 -55.52
N LEU A 152 33.43 -0.73 -55.78
CA LEU A 152 32.07 -1.00 -55.32
C LEU A 152 31.49 -2.25 -55.98
N GLN A 153 31.74 -2.44 -57.28
CA GLN A 153 31.30 -3.62 -58.02
C GLN A 153 32.00 -4.91 -57.55
N GLY A 154 33.27 -4.81 -57.13
CA GLY A 154 34.03 -5.92 -56.55
C GLY A 154 33.51 -6.35 -55.18
N ALA A 155 33.17 -5.40 -54.29
CA ALA A 155 32.60 -5.68 -52.98
C ALA A 155 31.21 -6.34 -53.08
N ILE A 156 30.36 -5.86 -54.00
CA ILE A 156 29.03 -6.44 -54.27
C ILE A 156 29.15 -7.86 -54.86
N TYR A 157 30.23 -8.16 -55.61
CA TYR A 157 30.44 -9.49 -56.20
C TYR A 157 30.97 -10.51 -55.18
N VAL A 158 31.81 -10.10 -54.22
CA VAL A 158 32.28 -10.96 -53.12
C VAL A 158 31.15 -11.27 -52.12
N GLU A 159 30.28 -10.29 -51.80
CA GLU A 159 29.07 -10.56 -51.00
C GLU A 159 28.08 -11.48 -51.74
N ARG A 160 27.92 -11.32 -53.07
CA ARG A 160 27.11 -12.24 -53.89
C ARG A 160 27.68 -13.65 -53.95
N SER A 161 29.01 -13.82 -53.89
CA SER A 161 29.63 -15.17 -53.92
C SER A 161 29.54 -15.90 -52.57
N LEU A 162 29.26 -15.18 -51.47
CA LEU A 162 28.90 -15.75 -50.16
C LEU A 162 27.42 -16.14 -50.07
N MET A 163 26.58 -15.84 -51.09
CA MET A 163 25.16 -16.22 -51.15
C MET A 163 24.89 -17.72 -51.34
N PHE A 164 25.92 -18.58 -51.41
CA PHE A 164 25.74 -20.02 -51.70
C PHE A 164 25.80 -20.95 -50.48
N ASN A 165 25.82 -20.42 -49.26
CA ASN A 165 25.51 -21.19 -48.05
C ASN A 165 24.28 -20.58 -47.36
N MET A 166 23.10 -20.87 -47.92
CA MET A 166 21.81 -20.63 -47.26
C MET A 166 21.72 -21.56 -46.04
N VAL A 167 22.03 -21.04 -44.86
CA VAL A 167 21.58 -21.66 -43.61
C VAL A 167 20.19 -21.09 -43.35
N GLU A 168 19.15 -21.89 -43.60
CA GLU A 168 17.83 -21.63 -43.02
C GLU A 168 18.02 -21.42 -41.51
N LEU A 169 17.64 -20.25 -40.99
CA LEU A 169 17.67 -20.00 -39.54
C LEU A 169 16.68 -20.96 -38.86
N GLN A 170 17.16 -22.14 -38.47
CA GLN A 170 16.31 -23.14 -37.81
C GLN A 170 15.92 -22.71 -36.39
N VAL A 171 16.67 -21.82 -35.73
CA VAL A 171 16.45 -21.42 -34.33
C VAL A 171 16.46 -19.90 -34.12
N VAL A 172 15.37 -19.38 -33.54
CA VAL A 172 15.21 -17.98 -33.11
C VAL A 172 15.18 -17.91 -31.58
N HIS A 173 16.04 -17.10 -30.98
CA HIS A 173 16.10 -16.89 -29.53
C HIS A 173 15.69 -15.45 -29.18
N ILE A 174 14.56 -15.31 -28.52
CA ILE A 174 14.04 -14.03 -28.03
C ILE A 174 14.38 -13.89 -26.55
N VAL A 175 14.94 -12.75 -26.17
CA VAL A 175 15.18 -12.37 -24.78
C VAL A 175 14.25 -11.21 -24.41
N ASP A 176 13.34 -11.47 -23.47
CA ASP A 176 12.43 -10.49 -22.89
C ASP A 176 13.02 -9.93 -21.59
N LEU A 177 13.42 -8.66 -21.65
CA LEU A 177 13.97 -7.90 -20.53
C LEU A 177 12.93 -6.98 -19.87
N SER A 178 11.64 -7.15 -20.20
CA SER A 178 10.56 -6.26 -19.75
C SER A 178 10.17 -6.43 -18.27
N CYS A 179 10.74 -7.41 -17.56
CA CYS A 179 10.56 -7.60 -16.10
C CYS A 179 9.09 -7.45 -15.67
N SER A 180 8.77 -6.49 -14.79
CA SER A 180 7.41 -6.25 -14.30
C SER A 180 6.40 -5.79 -15.36
N ALA A 181 6.86 -5.40 -16.55
CA ALA A 181 6.02 -5.08 -17.71
C ALA A 181 5.83 -6.27 -18.68
N ALA A 182 6.46 -7.42 -18.41
CA ALA A 182 6.27 -8.63 -19.21
C ALA A 182 4.81 -9.11 -19.12
N HIS A 183 4.26 -9.54 -20.26
CA HIS A 183 2.89 -10.04 -20.31
C HIS A 183 2.76 -11.23 -21.29
N PRO A 184 2.10 -12.34 -20.89
CA PRO A 184 2.00 -13.54 -21.73
C PRO A 184 1.36 -13.30 -23.10
N TRP A 185 0.43 -12.34 -23.17
CA TRP A 185 -0.29 -12.02 -24.42
C TRP A 185 0.65 -11.62 -25.58
N GLN A 186 1.75 -10.91 -25.30
CA GLN A 186 2.71 -10.54 -26.34
C GLN A 186 3.22 -11.78 -27.06
N TRP A 187 3.67 -12.77 -26.30
CA TRP A 187 4.31 -13.96 -26.87
C TRP A 187 3.30 -14.98 -27.39
N LEU A 188 2.09 -15.04 -26.84
CA LEU A 188 0.98 -15.81 -27.41
C LEU A 188 0.65 -15.33 -28.83
N LYS A 189 0.54 -14.01 -29.03
CA LYS A 189 0.28 -13.42 -30.34
C LYS A 189 1.44 -13.71 -31.31
N LEU A 190 2.68 -13.64 -30.85
CA LEU A 190 3.85 -13.94 -31.69
C LEU A 190 3.89 -15.42 -32.13
N LEU A 191 3.48 -16.36 -31.26
CA LEU A 191 3.35 -17.78 -31.63
C LEU A 191 2.31 -17.99 -32.73
N ASP A 192 1.15 -17.35 -32.62
CA ASP A 192 0.12 -17.37 -33.67
C ASP A 192 0.65 -16.79 -34.99
N ASP A 193 1.40 -15.69 -34.92
CA ASP A 193 1.95 -15.05 -36.11
C ASP A 193 3.04 -15.89 -36.79
N PHE A 194 3.94 -16.53 -36.04
CA PHE A 194 4.94 -17.46 -36.59
C PHE A 194 4.32 -18.72 -37.17
N HIS A 195 3.25 -19.25 -36.56
CA HIS A 195 2.51 -20.38 -37.13
C HIS A 195 1.90 -20.04 -38.50
N GLY A 196 1.40 -18.80 -38.66
CA GLY A 196 0.84 -18.31 -39.92
C GLY A 196 1.88 -17.92 -41.00
N ARG A 197 3.19 -18.08 -40.73
CA ARG A 197 4.25 -17.60 -41.62
C ARG A 197 4.41 -18.48 -42.88
N PRO A 198 4.54 -17.86 -44.08
CA PRO A 198 4.94 -18.58 -45.30
C PRO A 198 6.37 -19.13 -45.12
N GLY A 199 6.51 -20.45 -45.02
CA GLY A 199 7.79 -21.14 -44.73
C GLY A 199 7.80 -21.97 -43.45
N GLY A 200 6.74 -21.90 -42.63
CA GLY A 200 6.62 -22.63 -41.36
C GLY A 200 7.29 -21.90 -40.19
N ALA A 201 6.94 -22.32 -38.96
CA ALA A 201 7.47 -21.72 -37.75
C ALA A 201 8.91 -22.21 -37.44
N PRO A 202 9.84 -21.34 -37.03
CA PRO A 202 11.18 -21.75 -36.59
C PRO A 202 11.13 -22.43 -35.21
N GLU A 203 12.23 -23.08 -34.81
CA GLU A 203 12.44 -23.45 -33.40
C GLU A 203 12.61 -22.17 -32.57
N LEU A 204 11.70 -21.95 -31.62
CA LEU A 204 11.61 -20.69 -30.88
C LEU A 204 12.04 -20.85 -29.42
N TYR A 205 13.05 -20.10 -29.00
CA TYR A 205 13.51 -20.05 -27.61
C TYR A 205 13.10 -18.69 -27.04
N LEU A 206 12.38 -18.68 -25.91
CA LEU A 206 12.01 -17.46 -25.21
C LEU A 206 12.64 -17.46 -23.82
N THR A 207 13.51 -16.49 -23.56
CA THR A 207 14.04 -16.21 -22.22
C THR A 207 13.30 -15.02 -21.62
N VAL A 208 12.71 -15.21 -20.43
CA VAL A 208 12.01 -14.13 -19.70
C VAL A 208 12.71 -13.87 -18.38
N LEU A 209 13.09 -12.62 -18.16
CA LEU A 209 13.60 -12.12 -16.88
C LEU A 209 12.44 -11.56 -16.05
N HIS A 210 12.22 -12.09 -14.84
CA HIS A 210 11.22 -11.55 -13.89
C HIS A 210 11.61 -11.90 -12.45
N ASP A 211 11.17 -11.10 -11.47
CA ASP A 211 11.40 -11.32 -10.03
C ASP A 211 10.31 -12.16 -9.33
N ASP A 212 9.33 -12.68 -10.07
CA ASP A 212 8.20 -13.46 -9.56
C ASP A 212 8.23 -14.85 -10.20
N ASN A 213 8.53 -15.84 -9.36
CA ASN A 213 8.67 -17.22 -9.80
C ASN A 213 7.33 -17.87 -10.18
N ASP A 214 6.24 -17.48 -9.52
CA ASP A 214 4.91 -18.02 -9.79
C ASP A 214 4.39 -17.48 -11.12
N PHE A 215 4.61 -16.20 -11.41
CA PHE A 215 4.33 -15.59 -12.70
C PHE A 215 5.08 -16.31 -13.84
N LEU A 216 6.38 -16.56 -13.67
CA LEU A 216 7.19 -17.27 -14.66
C LEU A 216 6.68 -18.69 -14.93
N ALA A 217 6.27 -19.41 -13.87
CA ALA A 217 5.71 -20.76 -14.00
C ALA A 217 4.35 -20.77 -14.74
N GLU A 218 3.47 -19.81 -14.43
CA GLU A 218 2.17 -19.66 -15.12
C GLU A 218 2.37 -19.31 -16.59
N MET A 219 3.23 -18.34 -16.88
CA MET A 219 3.57 -17.91 -18.24
C MET A 219 4.17 -19.05 -19.06
N GLN A 220 5.10 -19.82 -18.48
CA GLN A 220 5.66 -21.01 -19.11
C GLN A 220 4.56 -22.02 -19.46
N SER A 221 3.67 -22.34 -18.52
CA SER A 221 2.58 -23.29 -18.74
C SER A 221 1.66 -22.85 -19.89
N LEU A 222 1.29 -21.56 -19.92
CA LEU A 222 0.39 -21.00 -20.92
C LEU A 222 1.01 -21.01 -22.32
N LEU A 223 2.26 -20.56 -22.44
CA LEU A 223 2.96 -20.49 -23.73
C LEU A 223 3.31 -21.88 -24.28
N SER A 224 3.76 -22.80 -23.43
CA SER A 224 4.03 -24.19 -23.85
C SER A 224 2.78 -24.88 -24.38
N LYS A 225 1.64 -24.77 -23.70
CA LYS A 225 0.36 -25.33 -24.18
C LYS A 225 -0.07 -24.74 -25.52
N LYS A 226 0.09 -23.42 -25.70
CA LYS A 226 -0.25 -22.75 -26.96
C LYS A 226 0.67 -23.22 -28.09
N ALA A 227 1.98 -23.30 -27.86
CA ALA A 227 2.93 -23.78 -28.84
C ALA A 227 2.66 -25.22 -29.26
N GLU A 228 2.35 -26.11 -28.31
CA GLU A 228 1.93 -27.50 -28.58
C GLU A 228 0.68 -27.54 -29.47
N SER A 229 -0.33 -26.70 -29.18
CA SER A 229 -1.57 -26.65 -29.97
C SER A 229 -1.38 -26.13 -31.40
N LEU A 230 -0.31 -25.37 -31.65
CA LEU A 230 0.06 -24.82 -32.95
C LEU A 230 1.14 -25.65 -33.65
N GLU A 231 1.60 -26.75 -33.04
CA GLU A 231 2.71 -27.58 -33.51
C GLU A 231 4.02 -26.78 -33.74
N VAL A 232 4.26 -25.74 -32.94
CA VAL A 232 5.48 -24.91 -32.98
C VAL A 232 6.51 -25.46 -32.00
N SER A 233 7.74 -25.73 -32.47
CA SER A 233 8.84 -26.12 -31.60
C SER A 233 9.25 -24.97 -30.69
N PHE A 234 9.00 -25.09 -29.38
CA PHE A 234 9.13 -23.99 -28.43
C PHE A 234 9.87 -24.40 -27.15
N ARG A 235 10.75 -23.52 -26.66
CA ARG A 235 11.44 -23.67 -25.38
C ARG A 235 11.35 -22.38 -24.57
N PHE A 236 10.83 -22.49 -23.35
CA PHE A 236 10.82 -21.39 -22.37
C PHE A 236 12.01 -21.49 -21.41
N ILE A 237 12.62 -20.36 -21.09
CA ILE A 237 13.78 -20.25 -20.19
C ILE A 237 13.47 -19.14 -19.16
N SER A 238 13.33 -19.51 -17.90
CA SER A 238 13.10 -18.57 -16.80
C SER A 238 14.42 -18.06 -16.23
N VAL A 239 14.51 -16.75 -16.01
CA VAL A 239 15.61 -16.12 -15.28
C VAL A 239 15.02 -15.27 -14.15
N ILE A 240 15.33 -15.64 -12.91
CA ILE A 240 14.80 -14.95 -11.74
C ILE A 240 15.70 -13.75 -11.43
N GLY A 241 15.11 -12.55 -11.44
CA GLY A 241 15.80 -11.32 -11.04
C GLY A 241 15.22 -10.08 -11.70
N ARG A 242 15.85 -8.94 -11.40
CA ARG A 242 15.56 -7.63 -12.01
C ARG A 242 16.76 -7.12 -12.78
N LEU A 243 16.53 -6.20 -13.72
CA LEU A 243 17.58 -5.67 -14.60
C LEU A 243 18.71 -4.98 -13.82
N GLU A 244 18.40 -4.30 -12.71
CA GLU A 244 19.39 -3.61 -11.87
C GLU A 244 20.28 -4.58 -11.07
N THR A 245 19.81 -5.82 -10.86
CA THR A 245 20.47 -6.85 -10.06
C THR A 245 21.11 -7.97 -10.89
N LEU A 246 20.91 -7.94 -12.21
CA LEU A 246 21.37 -8.99 -13.11
C LEU A 246 22.89 -8.93 -13.29
N ASP A 247 23.56 -10.09 -13.25
CA ASP A 247 24.98 -10.17 -13.55
C ASP A 247 25.23 -10.09 -15.07
N PHE A 248 25.85 -9.00 -15.48
CA PHE A 248 26.21 -8.73 -16.87
C PHE A 248 27.51 -9.39 -17.33
N SER A 249 28.26 -10.05 -16.43
CA SER A 249 29.57 -10.64 -16.75
C SER A 249 29.49 -11.69 -17.85
N ASN A 250 28.40 -12.46 -17.91
CA ASN A 250 28.19 -13.52 -18.90
C ASN A 250 26.71 -13.72 -19.26
N LEU A 251 26.09 -12.70 -19.86
CA LEU A 251 24.68 -12.76 -20.29
C LEU A 251 24.37 -13.94 -21.21
N ARG A 252 25.33 -14.38 -22.04
CA ARG A 252 25.15 -15.52 -22.94
C ARG A 252 24.88 -16.81 -22.16
N SER A 253 25.59 -17.03 -21.07
CA SER A 253 25.35 -18.16 -20.16
C SER A 253 24.06 -17.97 -19.36
N THR A 254 23.84 -16.77 -18.81
CA THR A 254 22.64 -16.46 -18.01
C THR A 254 21.35 -16.69 -18.80
N PHE A 255 21.32 -16.27 -20.06
CA PHE A 255 20.18 -16.45 -20.96
C PHE A 255 20.24 -17.76 -21.77
N GLN A 256 21.24 -18.61 -21.52
CA GLN A 256 21.44 -19.89 -22.21
C GLN A 256 21.43 -19.78 -23.75
N ILE A 257 21.98 -18.69 -24.29
CA ILE A 257 21.99 -18.40 -25.74
C ILE A 257 23.08 -19.24 -26.41
N LYS A 258 22.67 -20.11 -27.34
CA LYS A 258 23.59 -20.93 -28.15
C LYS A 258 24.36 -20.08 -29.17
N PHE A 259 25.51 -20.56 -29.66
CA PHE A 259 26.22 -19.89 -30.76
C PHE A 259 25.53 -20.20 -32.09
N GLY A 260 25.49 -19.22 -33.00
CA GLY A 260 24.90 -19.39 -34.33
C GLY A 260 23.37 -19.30 -34.43
N VAL A 261 22.67 -18.93 -33.35
CA VAL A 261 21.21 -18.68 -33.36
C VAL A 261 20.92 -17.20 -33.65
N ALA A 262 19.78 -16.92 -34.29
CA ALA A 262 19.32 -15.53 -34.42
C ALA A 262 18.78 -15.04 -33.08
N VAL A 263 19.21 -13.85 -32.65
CA VAL A 263 18.85 -13.30 -31.33
C VAL A 263 18.06 -12.00 -31.49
N ALA A 264 16.86 -11.94 -30.91
CA ALA A 264 16.10 -10.70 -30.73
C ALA A 264 16.02 -10.34 -29.25
N ILE A 265 16.14 -9.05 -28.95
CA ILE A 265 15.97 -8.52 -27.60
C ILE A 265 14.76 -7.59 -27.59
N SER A 266 13.83 -7.85 -26.68
CA SER A 266 12.68 -6.98 -26.40
C SER A 266 12.86 -6.40 -25.01
N CYS A 267 12.72 -5.08 -24.87
CA CYS A 267 12.72 -4.42 -23.58
C CYS A 267 11.64 -3.34 -23.55
N ALA A 268 10.55 -3.59 -22.83
CA ALA A 268 9.47 -2.63 -22.63
C ALA A 268 9.49 -2.08 -21.20
N LEU A 269 9.58 -0.76 -21.07
CA LEU A 269 9.38 0.04 -19.85
C LEU A 269 10.27 -0.35 -18.67
N GLN A 270 11.56 -0.63 -18.90
CA GLN A 270 12.48 -1.08 -17.84
C GLN A 270 13.90 -0.51 -17.95
N MET A 271 14.34 -0.04 -19.11
CA MET A 271 15.72 0.45 -19.28
C MET A 271 15.97 1.70 -18.46
N HIS A 272 14.95 2.56 -18.27
CA HIS A 272 15.08 3.81 -17.50
C HIS A 272 15.61 3.58 -16.07
N ARG A 273 15.37 2.40 -15.49
CA ARG A 273 15.83 2.06 -14.13
C ARG A 273 17.36 1.99 -14.01
N LEU A 274 18.07 1.88 -15.13
CA LEU A 274 19.53 1.83 -15.19
C LEU A 274 20.20 3.21 -15.29
N LEU A 275 19.41 4.29 -15.33
CA LEU A 275 19.91 5.67 -15.44
C LEU A 275 20.45 6.23 -14.11
N LEU A 276 20.87 5.36 -13.19
CA LEU A 276 21.50 5.75 -11.94
C LEU A 276 22.93 6.28 -12.18
N VAL A 277 23.26 7.42 -11.59
CA VAL A 277 24.60 8.04 -11.66
C VAL A 277 25.41 7.68 -10.41
N ASP A 278 26.66 7.27 -10.59
CA ASP A 278 27.58 6.75 -9.56
C ASP A 278 27.95 7.82 -8.50
N ASP A 279 27.82 7.51 -7.21
CA ASP A 279 27.87 8.44 -6.05
C ASP A 279 29.28 8.99 -5.68
N ASN A 280 30.31 8.87 -6.53
CA ASN A 280 31.69 9.28 -6.19
C ASN A 280 31.98 10.79 -6.42
N LEU A 281 31.09 11.68 -5.99
CA LEU A 281 31.39 13.11 -5.84
C LEU A 281 31.52 13.43 -4.34
N SER A 282 32.77 13.60 -3.88
CA SER A 282 33.09 13.93 -2.49
C SER A 282 32.31 15.16 -2.01
N SER A 283 31.80 15.09 -0.78
CA SER A 283 31.02 16.10 -0.05
C SER A 283 31.58 17.53 -0.07
N THR A 284 32.86 17.71 -0.38
CA THR A 284 33.53 19.01 -0.52
C THR A 284 33.10 19.83 -1.75
N SER A 285 32.73 19.19 -2.86
CA SER A 285 32.36 19.88 -4.11
C SER A 285 30.93 20.44 -4.07
N ILE A 286 30.08 19.83 -3.25
CA ILE A 286 28.66 20.20 -3.03
C ILE A 286 28.58 21.55 -2.29
N ALA A 287 29.47 21.81 -1.33
CA ALA A 287 29.51 23.06 -0.58
C ALA A 287 29.95 24.28 -1.42
N GLN A 288 30.71 24.08 -2.50
CA GLN A 288 31.20 25.17 -3.36
C GLN A 288 30.17 25.62 -4.40
N LEU A 289 29.38 24.70 -4.96
CA LEU A 289 28.33 25.05 -5.93
C LEU A 289 27.10 25.68 -5.25
N GLN A 290 26.81 25.31 -4.00
CA GLN A 290 25.79 25.96 -3.17
C GLN A 290 26.11 27.43 -2.84
N LYS A 291 27.41 27.79 -2.76
CA LYS A 291 27.83 29.19 -2.56
C LYS A 291 27.64 30.07 -3.81
N MET A 292 27.66 29.49 -5.02
CA MET A 292 27.58 30.25 -6.26
C MET A 292 26.15 30.54 -6.71
N ALA A 293 25.16 29.71 -6.35
CA ALA A 293 23.75 29.95 -6.68
C ALA A 293 23.09 31.08 -5.86
N ASN A 294 23.75 31.57 -4.81
CA ASN A 294 23.24 32.63 -3.92
C ASN A 294 23.71 34.06 -4.28
N PHE A 295 24.44 34.25 -5.38
CA PHE A 295 24.97 35.56 -5.78
C PHE A 295 24.17 36.22 -6.92
N THR A 296 22.86 36.37 -6.75
CA THR A 296 22.04 37.29 -7.59
C THR A 296 20.83 37.87 -6.83
N GLN A 297 21.06 38.58 -5.72
CA GLN A 297 20.45 39.90 -5.38
C GLN A 297 20.89 40.38 -3.96
N PRO A 298 20.91 41.70 -3.69
CA PRO A 298 21.80 42.30 -2.71
C PRO A 298 21.24 42.40 -1.27
N LYS A 299 22.14 42.08 -0.31
CA LYS A 299 22.28 42.60 1.07
C LYS A 299 21.01 42.83 1.91
N GLN A 300 20.80 41.95 2.90
CA GLN A 300 20.69 42.32 4.32
C GLN A 300 20.96 41.08 5.21
N MET A 301 21.86 41.22 6.18
CA MET A 301 22.28 40.17 7.12
C MET A 301 21.34 40.11 8.34
N ALA A 302 20.94 38.90 8.78
CA ALA A 302 21.05 38.43 10.17
C ALA A 302 20.37 37.05 10.40
N SER A 303 21.07 36.21 11.19
CA SER A 303 20.66 34.96 11.84
C SER A 303 20.63 33.66 11.01
N SER A 304 21.61 32.81 11.33
CA SER A 304 21.86 31.48 10.80
C SER A 304 21.28 30.40 11.71
N VAL A 305 20.31 29.63 11.21
CA VAL A 305 19.93 28.29 11.70
C VAL A 305 19.63 27.45 10.47
N CYS A 306 20.38 26.37 10.27
CA CYS A 306 20.30 25.49 9.09
C CYS A 306 18.93 24.78 9.00
N SER A 307 18.22 25.00 7.89
CA SER A 307 17.16 24.11 7.40
C SER A 307 17.76 22.99 6.54
N PRO A 308 17.50 21.69 6.82
CA PRO A 308 17.87 20.61 5.91
C PRO A 308 16.88 20.42 4.75
N ALA A 309 15.70 21.04 4.78
CA ALA A 309 14.58 20.72 3.89
C ALA A 309 14.71 21.22 2.43
N SER A 310 15.81 21.86 2.05
CA SER A 310 16.07 22.33 0.68
C SER A 310 17.35 21.77 0.05
N THR A 311 17.94 20.70 0.60
CA THR A 311 19.25 20.22 0.14
C THR A 311 19.21 18.81 -0.43
N LEU A 312 18.72 18.68 -1.65
CA LEU A 312 19.08 17.58 -2.56
C LEU A 312 18.99 18.05 -4.03
N ASN A 313 19.52 19.24 -4.31
CA ASN A 313 19.91 19.60 -5.67
C ASN A 313 21.25 18.90 -5.95
N TYR A 314 21.18 17.63 -6.37
CA TYR A 314 22.32 16.95 -6.97
C TYR A 314 22.73 17.73 -8.22
N LEU A 315 23.91 18.34 -8.18
CA LEU A 315 24.57 18.79 -9.40
C LEU A 315 25.05 17.56 -10.15
N GLN A 316 24.16 16.99 -10.96
CA GLN A 316 24.63 16.35 -12.18
C GLN A 316 25.14 17.51 -13.04
N THR A 317 26.45 17.61 -13.21
CA THR A 317 26.93 18.14 -14.49
C THR A 317 26.28 17.27 -15.55
N PRO A 318 25.62 17.82 -16.58
CA PRO A 318 25.21 17.04 -17.73
C PRO A 318 26.49 16.53 -18.37
N SER A 319 26.93 15.35 -17.93
CA SER A 319 27.96 14.61 -18.61
C SER A 319 27.23 13.98 -19.78
N PRO A 320 27.61 14.27 -21.04
CA PRO A 320 27.09 13.58 -22.22
C PRO A 320 27.68 12.17 -22.29
N ARG A 321 27.55 11.41 -21.20
CA ARG A 321 28.05 10.04 -21.09
C ARG A 321 26.97 9.18 -20.51
N THR A 322 26.61 8.16 -21.26
CA THR A 322 25.72 7.08 -20.85
C THR A 322 26.06 6.59 -19.42
N PRO A 323 25.05 6.50 -18.51
CA PRO A 323 25.24 6.01 -17.15
C PRO A 323 25.93 4.65 -17.09
N LYS A 324 26.79 4.43 -16.09
CA LYS A 324 27.69 3.26 -16.05
C LYS A 324 26.94 1.93 -16.08
N LEU A 325 25.82 1.81 -15.36
CA LEU A 325 25.06 0.58 -15.30
C LEU A 325 24.39 0.27 -16.65
N LEU A 326 23.77 1.27 -17.28
CA LEU A 326 23.23 1.19 -18.63
C LEU A 326 24.32 0.83 -19.65
N ALA A 327 25.48 1.49 -19.60
CA ALA A 327 26.61 1.22 -20.50
C ALA A 327 27.14 -0.23 -20.35
N ARG A 328 27.19 -0.75 -19.11
CA ARG A 328 27.58 -2.16 -18.85
C ARG A 328 26.57 -3.13 -19.45
N LEU A 329 25.28 -2.91 -19.26
CA LEU A 329 24.25 -3.76 -19.88
C LEU A 329 24.36 -3.72 -21.40
N LEU A 330 24.40 -2.52 -21.99
CA LEU A 330 24.48 -2.34 -23.44
C LEU A 330 25.74 -2.99 -24.03
N SER A 331 26.88 -2.88 -23.34
CA SER A 331 28.12 -3.59 -23.72
C SER A 331 27.94 -5.11 -23.66
N ALA A 332 27.31 -5.63 -22.61
CA ALA A 332 27.05 -7.07 -22.48
C ALA A 332 26.07 -7.58 -23.54
N ILE A 333 25.03 -6.79 -23.88
CA ILE A 333 24.11 -7.08 -24.98
C ILE A 333 24.85 -7.09 -26.32
N ARG A 334 25.76 -6.14 -26.57
CA ARG A 334 26.57 -6.16 -27.81
C ARG A 334 27.40 -7.41 -27.96
N ALA A 335 27.92 -7.96 -26.86
CA ALA A 335 28.64 -9.22 -26.88
C ALA A 335 27.76 -10.42 -27.30
N LEU A 336 26.44 -10.33 -27.14
CA LEU A 336 25.49 -11.32 -27.67
C LEU A 336 25.36 -11.28 -29.20
N LYS A 337 25.70 -10.13 -29.81
CA LYS A 337 25.49 -9.81 -31.23
C LYS A 337 24.03 -10.01 -31.67
N PRO A 338 23.06 -9.33 -31.03
CA PRO A 338 21.66 -9.47 -31.40
C PRO A 338 21.44 -9.02 -32.84
N ASN A 339 20.55 -9.73 -33.55
CA ASN A 339 20.06 -9.32 -34.86
C ASN A 339 19.34 -7.99 -34.71
N ILE A 340 18.41 -7.90 -33.75
CA ILE A 340 17.71 -6.64 -33.43
C ILE A 340 17.53 -6.49 -31.92
N MET A 341 17.40 -5.24 -31.50
CA MET A 341 16.88 -4.86 -30.19
C MET A 341 15.73 -3.89 -30.39
N VAL A 342 14.55 -4.20 -29.85
CA VAL A 342 13.39 -3.32 -29.88
C VAL A 342 13.13 -2.81 -28.48
N ILE A 343 12.99 -1.50 -28.35
CA ILE A 343 12.78 -0.82 -27.07
C ILE A 343 11.47 -0.06 -27.14
N MET A 344 10.65 -0.24 -26.11
CA MET A 344 9.51 0.61 -25.82
C MET A 344 9.74 1.29 -24.47
N GLU A 345 9.72 2.61 -24.40
CA GLU A 345 9.93 3.38 -23.16
C GLU A 345 8.91 4.52 -23.05
N GLN A 346 8.63 4.95 -21.82
CA GLN A 346 7.86 6.15 -21.56
C GLN A 346 8.57 7.38 -22.17
N ASP A 347 7.85 8.21 -22.94
CA ASP A 347 8.42 9.41 -23.59
C ASP A 347 8.17 10.68 -22.77
N ALA A 348 8.84 10.77 -21.62
CA ALA A 348 8.71 11.89 -20.67
C ALA A 348 10.08 12.25 -20.07
N ASP A 349 10.30 13.51 -19.71
CA ASP A 349 11.51 13.92 -18.98
C ASP A 349 11.29 13.91 -17.46
N HIS A 350 11.11 12.72 -16.89
CA HIS A 350 11.03 12.54 -15.44
C HIS A 350 12.41 12.40 -14.78
N ASN A 351 13.48 12.43 -15.56
CA ASN A 351 14.85 12.40 -15.05
C ASN A 351 15.48 13.79 -14.85
N ALA A 352 14.75 14.88 -15.15
CA ALA A 352 15.20 16.24 -14.94
C ALA A 352 15.79 16.48 -13.52
N LEU A 353 16.83 17.31 -13.46
CA LEU A 353 17.58 17.57 -12.22
C LEU A 353 16.73 18.31 -11.18
N LEU A 354 16.00 19.32 -11.64
CA LEU A 354 15.22 20.17 -10.76
C LEU A 354 13.88 19.50 -10.47
N PHE A 355 13.51 19.49 -9.19
CA PHE A 355 12.21 19.00 -8.75
C PHE A 355 11.04 19.67 -9.49
N ARG A 356 11.13 20.99 -9.72
CA ARG A 356 10.10 21.76 -10.43
C ARG A 356 9.87 21.24 -11.84
N ASP A 357 10.92 20.87 -12.56
CA ASP A 357 10.81 20.39 -13.94
C ASP A 357 10.16 19.01 -13.96
N ARG A 358 10.60 18.10 -13.06
CA ARG A 358 9.96 16.80 -12.88
C ARG A 358 8.49 16.93 -12.49
N PHE A 359 8.17 17.86 -11.58
CA PHE A 359 6.81 18.12 -11.15
C PHE A 359 5.91 18.57 -12.30
N ASN A 360 6.38 19.51 -13.12
CA ASN A 360 5.64 19.97 -14.29
C ASN A 360 5.43 18.84 -15.29
N GLU A 361 6.46 18.03 -15.54
CA GLU A 361 6.40 16.91 -16.46
C GLU A 361 5.41 15.84 -15.95
N VAL A 362 5.45 15.49 -14.66
CA VAL A 362 4.50 14.57 -14.02
C VAL A 362 3.06 15.07 -14.20
N LEU A 363 2.80 16.35 -13.94
CA LEU A 363 1.46 16.92 -14.08
C LEU A 363 0.96 16.80 -15.53
N ASN A 364 1.81 17.08 -16.52
CA ASN A 364 1.43 17.03 -17.93
C ASN A 364 1.28 15.59 -18.45
N TYR A 365 2.26 14.73 -18.17
CA TYR A 365 2.30 13.34 -18.64
C TYR A 365 1.17 12.52 -18.03
N TYR A 366 1.04 12.54 -16.70
CA TYR A 366 0.02 11.74 -16.03
C TYR A 366 -1.38 12.34 -16.18
N ALA A 367 -1.56 13.64 -16.43
CA ALA A 367 -2.89 14.15 -16.79
C ALA A 367 -3.41 13.51 -18.08
N ALA A 368 -2.54 13.37 -19.09
CA ALA A 368 -2.87 12.69 -20.33
C ALA A 368 -3.16 11.18 -20.11
N LEU A 369 -2.38 10.50 -19.26
CA LEU A 369 -2.58 9.08 -18.97
C LEU A 369 -3.87 8.82 -18.17
N PHE A 370 -4.17 9.64 -17.16
CA PHE A 370 -5.42 9.55 -16.37
C PHE A 370 -6.63 9.85 -17.25
N ASP A 371 -6.57 10.85 -18.12
CA ASP A 371 -7.64 11.15 -19.08
C ASP A 371 -7.85 9.99 -20.07
N CYS A 372 -6.78 9.37 -20.56
CA CYS A 372 -6.85 8.17 -21.39
C CYS A 372 -7.56 7.01 -20.68
N PHE A 373 -7.16 6.67 -19.46
CA PHE A 373 -7.77 5.57 -18.70
C PHE A 373 -9.21 5.86 -18.30
N HIS A 374 -9.52 7.13 -18.02
CA HIS A 374 -10.88 7.57 -17.79
C HIS A 374 -11.75 7.35 -19.04
N ALA A 375 -11.27 7.72 -20.23
CA ALA A 375 -11.98 7.49 -21.48
C ALA A 375 -12.18 6.00 -21.80
N VAL A 376 -11.17 5.15 -21.54
CA VAL A 376 -11.28 3.69 -21.70
C VAL A 376 -12.35 3.11 -20.77
N ALA A 377 -12.35 3.51 -19.49
CA ALA A 377 -13.35 3.05 -18.53
C ALA A 377 -14.75 3.58 -18.85
N ALA A 378 -14.87 4.82 -19.35
CA ALA A 378 -16.15 5.38 -19.80
C ALA A 378 -16.73 4.61 -21.00
N ALA A 379 -15.88 4.12 -21.91
CA ALA A 379 -16.30 3.27 -23.02
C ALA A 379 -16.71 1.84 -22.57
N ASN A 380 -16.26 1.39 -21.39
CA ASN A 380 -16.61 0.09 -20.83
C ASN A 380 -16.79 0.16 -19.30
N PRO A 381 -18.00 0.47 -18.79
CA PRO A 381 -18.25 0.77 -17.37
C PRO A 381 -17.85 -0.35 -16.40
N GLY A 382 -17.82 -1.61 -16.87
CA GLY A 382 -17.36 -2.77 -16.08
C GLY A 382 -15.87 -2.70 -15.68
N ARG A 383 -15.10 -1.77 -16.25
CA ARG A 383 -13.66 -1.58 -15.97
C ARG A 383 -13.34 -0.49 -14.96
N THR A 384 -14.36 0.12 -14.34
CA THR A 384 -14.14 1.20 -13.36
C THR A 384 -13.28 0.74 -12.17
N ASP A 385 -13.55 -0.45 -11.64
CA ASP A 385 -12.76 -1.02 -10.55
C ASP A 385 -11.31 -1.35 -10.99
N GLU A 386 -11.15 -1.88 -12.20
CA GLU A 386 -9.83 -2.12 -12.80
C GLU A 386 -9.02 -0.81 -12.89
N ARG A 387 -9.66 0.30 -13.30
CA ARG A 387 -9.05 1.63 -13.40
C ARG A 387 -8.55 2.10 -12.04
N LEU A 388 -9.42 2.06 -11.03
CA LEU A 388 -9.09 2.52 -9.69
C LEU A 388 -7.94 1.68 -9.07
N ARG A 389 -7.87 0.38 -9.36
CA ARG A 389 -6.73 -0.46 -8.95
C ARG A 389 -5.43 -0.04 -9.63
N VAL A 390 -5.45 0.21 -10.93
CA VAL A 390 -4.26 0.65 -11.68
C VAL A 390 -3.76 2.02 -11.21
N GLU A 391 -4.66 2.99 -11.05
CA GLU A 391 -4.33 4.32 -10.52
C GLU A 391 -3.67 4.21 -9.14
N ARG A 392 -4.16 3.30 -8.29
CA ARG A 392 -3.70 3.13 -6.91
C ARG A 392 -2.40 2.34 -6.78
N MET A 393 -2.23 1.26 -7.54
CA MET A 393 -1.16 0.28 -7.34
C MET A 393 0.01 0.43 -8.31
N ILE A 394 -0.16 1.16 -9.41
CA ILE A 394 0.90 1.37 -10.41
C ILE A 394 1.18 2.86 -10.54
N LEU A 395 0.22 3.65 -11.02
CA LEU A 395 0.47 5.06 -11.34
C LEU A 395 0.85 5.89 -10.11
N ARG A 396 0.20 5.64 -8.96
CA ARG A 396 0.57 6.27 -7.69
C ARG A 396 2.02 5.99 -7.32
N GLU A 397 2.47 4.75 -7.43
CA GLU A 397 3.83 4.36 -7.02
C GLU A 397 4.88 4.95 -7.97
N GLU A 398 4.59 5.01 -9.27
CA GLU A 398 5.47 5.69 -10.23
C GLU A 398 5.58 7.19 -9.91
N ILE A 399 4.44 7.89 -9.76
CA ILE A 399 4.39 9.33 -9.43
C ILE A 399 5.12 9.59 -8.10
N LYS A 400 4.87 8.76 -7.09
CA LYS A 400 5.52 8.86 -5.79
C LYS A 400 7.02 8.66 -5.91
N ASN A 401 7.50 7.70 -6.71
CA ASN A 401 8.94 7.52 -6.92
C ASN A 401 9.59 8.74 -7.58
N ILE A 402 8.94 9.35 -8.58
CA ILE A 402 9.45 10.54 -9.28
C ILE A 402 9.48 11.77 -8.38
N LEU A 403 8.42 11.97 -7.58
CA LEU A 403 8.22 13.18 -6.78
C LEU A 403 8.79 13.09 -5.36
N VAL A 404 9.00 11.90 -4.79
CA VAL A 404 9.45 11.74 -3.38
C VAL A 404 10.89 11.27 -3.28
N CYS A 405 11.28 10.29 -4.10
CA CYS A 405 12.60 9.68 -3.99
C CYS A 405 13.69 10.53 -4.65
N GLU A 406 14.94 10.36 -4.19
CA GLU A 406 16.15 10.91 -4.82
C GLU A 406 17.27 9.85 -4.80
N GLY A 407 18.38 10.11 -5.50
CA GLY A 407 19.54 9.21 -5.51
C GLY A 407 19.18 7.77 -5.91
N VAL A 408 19.80 6.78 -5.27
CA VAL A 408 19.59 5.35 -5.54
C VAL A 408 18.15 4.86 -5.35
N HIS A 409 17.33 5.57 -4.57
CA HIS A 409 15.94 5.20 -4.30
C HIS A 409 14.97 5.66 -5.41
N ARG A 410 15.36 6.67 -6.20
CA ARG A 410 14.61 7.09 -7.40
C ARG A 410 15.02 6.21 -8.57
N HIS A 411 14.10 5.42 -9.09
CA HIS A 411 14.32 4.49 -10.20
C HIS A 411 13.39 4.75 -11.39
N GLU A 412 12.28 5.47 -11.20
CA GLU A 412 11.45 6.00 -12.28
C GLU A 412 12.12 7.25 -12.86
N ARG A 413 12.91 7.03 -13.91
CA ARG A 413 13.81 8.01 -14.53
C ARG A 413 13.53 8.13 -16.03
N HIS A 414 12.28 8.29 -16.41
CA HIS A 414 11.92 8.40 -17.82
C HIS A 414 12.70 9.53 -18.49
N GLU A 415 13.12 9.26 -19.72
CA GLU A 415 13.78 10.22 -20.60
C GLU A 415 13.11 10.16 -21.98
N ARG A 416 13.20 11.26 -22.72
CA ARG A 416 12.59 11.36 -24.05
C ARG A 416 13.37 10.56 -25.09
N LEU A 417 12.71 10.29 -26.22
CA LEU A 417 13.27 9.52 -27.33
C LEU A 417 14.64 10.01 -27.81
N ASP A 418 14.88 11.32 -27.82
CA ASP A 418 16.15 11.91 -28.25
C ASP A 418 17.31 11.62 -27.28
N GLN A 419 17.04 11.62 -25.97
CA GLN A 419 18.01 11.19 -24.94
C GLN A 419 18.31 9.70 -25.05
N TRP A 420 17.27 8.86 -25.22
CA TRP A 420 17.46 7.43 -25.48
C TRP A 420 18.27 7.18 -26.76
N ALA A 421 18.00 7.92 -27.83
CA ALA A 421 18.77 7.81 -29.06
C ALA A 421 20.26 8.10 -28.84
N MET A 422 20.59 9.13 -28.05
CA MET A 422 21.97 9.45 -27.67
C MET A 422 22.64 8.28 -26.91
N HIS A 423 22.00 7.73 -25.88
CA HIS A 423 22.54 6.62 -25.10
C HIS A 423 22.80 5.36 -25.94
N MET A 424 21.88 5.05 -26.86
CA MET A 424 22.02 3.90 -27.75
C MET A 424 23.17 4.10 -28.74
N GLU A 425 23.28 5.29 -29.35
CA GLU A 425 24.33 5.62 -30.31
C GLU A 425 25.73 5.60 -29.68
N GLU A 426 25.90 6.22 -28.50
CA GLU A 426 27.15 6.18 -27.73
C GLU A 426 27.58 4.76 -27.39
N SER A 427 26.60 3.88 -27.18
CA SER A 427 26.86 2.48 -26.84
C SER A 427 27.08 1.59 -28.06
N GLY A 428 26.99 2.12 -29.29
CA GLY A 428 27.24 1.38 -30.54
C GLY A 428 26.00 0.74 -31.16
N PHE A 429 24.80 1.14 -30.75
CA PHE A 429 23.53 0.75 -31.34
C PHE A 429 23.01 1.82 -32.28
N HIS A 430 22.64 1.42 -33.49
CA HIS A 430 22.19 2.36 -34.52
C HIS A 430 20.68 2.25 -34.69
N ASN A 431 20.03 3.40 -34.82
CA ASN A 431 18.60 3.45 -35.07
C ASN A 431 18.26 2.90 -36.46
N VAL A 432 17.19 2.12 -36.55
CA VAL A 432 16.62 1.62 -37.80
C VAL A 432 15.15 1.99 -37.87
N GLN A 433 14.71 2.41 -39.05
CA GLN A 433 13.32 2.74 -39.28
C GLN A 433 12.45 1.49 -39.11
N LEU A 434 11.43 1.59 -38.25
CA LEU A 434 10.37 0.59 -38.17
C LEU A 434 9.71 0.45 -39.55
N SER A 435 9.42 -0.79 -39.95
CA SER A 435 8.80 -1.02 -41.25
C SER A 435 7.40 -0.41 -41.31
N PHE A 436 6.95 -0.13 -42.52
CA PHE A 436 5.58 0.30 -42.77
C PHE A 436 4.55 -0.70 -42.22
N SER A 437 4.82 -2.00 -42.31
CA SER A 437 3.95 -3.06 -41.81
C SER A 437 3.85 -3.06 -40.29
N ALA A 438 4.98 -2.93 -39.56
CA ALA A 438 5.00 -2.84 -38.11
C ALA A 438 4.26 -1.60 -37.59
N ILE A 439 4.45 -0.46 -38.26
CA ILE A 439 3.75 0.78 -37.94
C ILE A 439 2.25 0.62 -38.25
N ARG A 440 1.87 0.09 -39.42
CA ARG A 440 0.47 -0.09 -39.83
C ARG A 440 -0.29 -0.99 -38.86
N GLU A 441 0.27 -2.14 -38.48
CA GLU A 441 -0.38 -3.08 -37.56
C GLU A 441 -0.57 -2.46 -36.17
N GLY A 442 0.43 -1.73 -35.67
CA GLY A 442 0.29 -0.96 -34.43
C GLY A 442 -0.82 0.09 -34.53
N LYS A 443 -0.88 0.85 -35.62
CA LYS A 443 -1.94 1.85 -35.85
C LYS A 443 -3.32 1.21 -35.91
N GLU A 444 -3.47 0.08 -36.60
CA GLU A 444 -4.73 -0.66 -36.69
C GLU A 444 -5.17 -1.18 -35.31
N ASN A 445 -4.23 -1.69 -34.50
CA ASN A 445 -4.51 -2.07 -33.11
C ASN A 445 -4.99 -0.86 -32.29
N LEU A 446 -4.29 0.27 -32.36
CA LEU A 446 -4.66 1.49 -31.63
C LEU A 446 -6.04 2.02 -32.04
N LEU A 447 -6.36 1.99 -33.34
CA LEU A 447 -7.66 2.41 -33.86
C LEU A 447 -8.82 1.51 -33.38
N SER A 448 -8.55 0.23 -33.12
CA SER A 448 -9.57 -0.73 -32.66
C SER A 448 -10.19 -0.36 -31.30
N PHE A 449 -9.52 0.48 -30.50
CA PHE A 449 -10.05 0.99 -29.22
C PHE A 449 -11.09 2.10 -29.40
N GLY A 450 -11.21 2.70 -30.59
CA GLY A 450 -12.24 3.72 -30.88
C GLY A 450 -12.09 5.05 -30.14
N LEU A 451 -10.92 5.33 -29.56
CA LEU A 451 -10.67 6.54 -28.77
C LEU A 451 -10.16 7.69 -29.65
N LYS A 452 -10.89 8.81 -29.67
CA LYS A 452 -10.60 9.96 -30.55
C LYS A 452 -9.27 10.66 -30.25
N ASN A 453 -8.81 10.65 -29.00
CA ASN A 453 -7.59 11.35 -28.58
C ASN A 453 -6.32 10.50 -28.73
N CYS A 454 -6.45 9.20 -29.05
CA CYS A 454 -5.29 8.37 -29.34
C CYS A 454 -4.64 8.81 -30.66
N GLN A 455 -3.40 9.26 -30.57
CA GLN A 455 -2.61 9.69 -31.71
C GLN A 455 -1.32 8.88 -31.81
N ASN A 456 -0.72 8.89 -32.99
CA ASN A 456 0.60 8.33 -33.22
C ASN A 456 1.34 9.20 -34.23
N LYS A 457 2.66 9.28 -34.06
CA LYS A 457 3.55 10.05 -34.93
C LYS A 457 4.80 9.23 -35.22
N GLU A 458 5.28 9.29 -36.46
CA GLU A 458 6.62 8.80 -36.78
C GLU A 458 7.62 9.94 -36.53
N ASP A 459 8.68 9.67 -35.78
CA ASP A 459 9.79 10.59 -35.57
C ASP A 459 11.12 9.85 -35.68
N ARG A 460 11.99 10.30 -36.59
CA ARG A 460 13.32 9.71 -36.83
C ARG A 460 13.28 8.17 -36.97
N GLY A 461 12.27 7.62 -37.65
CA GLY A 461 12.10 6.18 -37.85
C GLY A 461 11.62 5.39 -36.62
N CYS A 462 11.27 6.08 -35.54
CA CYS A 462 10.62 5.53 -34.34
C CYS A 462 9.13 5.84 -34.37
N LEU A 463 8.34 5.08 -33.59
CA LEU A 463 6.91 5.32 -33.42
C LEU A 463 6.66 5.95 -32.05
N LEU A 464 6.10 7.16 -32.06
CA LEU A 464 5.60 7.86 -30.87
C LEU A 464 4.09 7.60 -30.76
N LEU A 465 3.67 7.23 -29.55
CA LEU A 465 2.28 7.01 -29.19
C LEU A 465 1.85 8.11 -28.22
N SER A 466 0.76 8.80 -28.54
CA SER A 466 0.39 10.05 -27.88
C SER A 466 -1.10 10.07 -27.48
N TRP A 467 -1.42 10.82 -26.44
CA TRP A 467 -2.78 11.20 -26.08
C TRP A 467 -2.94 12.71 -26.27
N GLY A 468 -3.79 13.11 -27.22
CA GLY A 468 -3.83 14.50 -27.66
C GLY A 468 -2.47 14.95 -28.17
N SER A 469 -1.92 16.02 -27.60
CA SER A 469 -0.57 16.52 -27.93
C SER A 469 0.56 15.93 -27.09
N THR A 470 0.25 15.13 -26.07
CA THR A 470 1.23 14.61 -25.12
C THR A 470 1.72 13.24 -25.58
N ASN A 471 3.02 13.11 -25.84
CA ASN A 471 3.63 11.81 -26.08
C ASN A 471 3.64 11.00 -24.78
N LEU A 472 3.26 9.72 -24.88
CA LEU A 472 3.22 8.80 -23.75
C LEU A 472 4.30 7.74 -23.85
N TYR A 473 4.50 7.15 -25.03
CA TYR A 473 5.46 6.08 -25.24
C TYR A 473 6.19 6.26 -26.56
N SER A 474 7.44 5.81 -26.61
CA SER A 474 8.25 5.71 -27.82
C SER A 474 8.61 4.25 -28.09
N ILE A 475 8.64 3.86 -29.36
CA ILE A 475 9.08 2.54 -29.81
C ILE A 475 10.20 2.74 -30.83
N SER A 476 11.38 2.17 -30.55
CA SER A 476 12.55 2.28 -31.42
C SER A 476 13.18 0.92 -31.70
N LEU A 477 13.67 0.75 -32.94
CA LEU A 477 14.37 -0.44 -33.41
C LEU A 477 15.86 -0.15 -33.54
N ARG A 478 16.70 -1.05 -33.01
CA ARG A 478 18.14 -0.83 -32.86
C ARG A 478 18.94 -2.01 -33.41
N LEU A 479 20.00 -1.69 -34.16
CA LEU A 479 20.97 -2.68 -34.66
C LEU A 479 22.32 -2.53 -33.96
N CYS A 480 22.94 -3.66 -33.62
CA CYS A 480 24.31 -3.69 -33.13
C CYS A 480 25.29 -3.55 -34.30
N CYS A 481 26.17 -2.54 -34.27
CA CYS A 481 27.24 -2.43 -35.26
C CYS A 481 28.30 -3.53 -35.06
N THR A 482 28.66 -4.24 -36.14
CA THR A 482 29.69 -5.29 -36.10
C THR A 482 31.07 -4.85 -36.59
N ASP A 483 31.21 -3.68 -37.23
CA ASP A 483 32.49 -3.22 -37.80
C ASP A 483 32.78 -1.74 -37.51
N ARG A 484 33.58 -1.48 -36.48
CA ARG A 484 34.56 -0.39 -36.51
C ARG A 484 35.91 -1.01 -36.16
N GLY A 485 36.80 -1.05 -37.16
CA GLY A 485 38.20 -1.37 -36.95
C GLY A 485 38.78 -0.48 -35.85
N MET A 486 39.57 -1.10 -34.99
CA MET A 486 40.40 -0.43 -34.00
C MET A 486 41.21 0.68 -34.65
N PHE A 487 41.04 1.92 -34.20
CA PHE A 487 42.10 2.92 -34.22
C PHE A 487 42.22 3.48 -32.80
N GLN A 488 43.26 2.99 -32.13
CA GLN A 488 44.01 3.50 -30.98
C GLN A 488 43.38 4.57 -30.08
N ASP A 489 43.22 4.19 -28.80
CA ASP A 489 43.84 4.93 -27.70
C ASP A 489 44.51 3.91 -26.77
N ASP A 490 45.68 3.43 -27.21
CA ASP A 490 46.68 2.80 -26.35
C ASP A 490 47.83 3.80 -26.23
N MET A 491 47.84 4.54 -25.13
CA MET A 491 49.03 5.20 -24.60
C MET A 491 48.91 5.20 -23.09
N LEU A 492 49.21 4.03 -22.51
CA LEU A 492 50.06 3.86 -21.32
C LEU A 492 50.25 2.35 -21.07
N SER A 493 50.92 1.67 -21.98
CA SER A 493 51.70 0.49 -21.58
C SER A 493 53.03 0.43 -22.35
N SER A 494 54.11 0.46 -21.60
CA SER A 494 55.42 -0.01 -22.05
C SER A 494 56.12 -0.62 -20.84
N ALA A 495 56.28 -1.94 -20.86
CA ALA A 495 57.55 -2.65 -20.60
C ALA A 495 57.29 -4.13 -20.24
N THR A 496 57.30 -4.96 -21.29
CA THR A 496 58.08 -6.20 -21.43
C THR A 496 58.17 -7.22 -20.27
N SER A 497 57.39 -8.29 -20.42
CA SER A 497 57.76 -9.73 -20.46
C SER A 497 58.83 -10.33 -19.53
N SER A 498 58.43 -11.38 -18.78
CA SER A 498 59.01 -12.75 -18.85
C SER A 498 58.09 -13.79 -18.14
N PRO A 499 58.14 -15.09 -18.51
CA PRO A 499 57.13 -16.08 -18.08
C PRO A 499 57.61 -17.09 -17.01
N ALA A 500 56.61 -17.60 -16.29
CA ALA A 500 56.53 -18.87 -15.54
C ALA A 500 57.34 -19.07 -14.24
N SER A 501 56.62 -19.24 -13.12
CA SER A 501 56.84 -20.35 -12.17
C SER A 501 55.71 -20.46 -11.13
N SER A 502 55.14 -21.66 -11.07
CA SER A 502 54.64 -22.42 -9.91
C SER A 502 54.00 -21.70 -8.71
N VAL A 503 52.69 -21.95 -8.56
CA VAL A 503 52.02 -22.51 -7.37
C VAL A 503 52.78 -22.39 -6.05
N TYR A 504 52.32 -21.47 -5.20
CA TYR A 504 52.23 -21.66 -3.76
C TYR A 504 50.97 -20.96 -3.25
N SER A 505 50.03 -21.74 -2.74
CA SER A 505 48.90 -21.25 -1.94
C SER A 505 49.41 -20.76 -0.58
N PRO A 506 48.88 -19.65 -0.05
CA PRO A 506 48.81 -19.45 1.38
C PRO A 506 47.36 -19.44 1.86
N SER A 507 47.17 -20.21 2.92
CA SER A 507 46.03 -20.36 3.81
C SER A 507 45.47 -19.02 4.33
N PRO A 508 44.21 -18.99 4.82
CA PRO A 508 43.55 -17.77 5.25
C PRO A 508 44.14 -17.28 6.58
N SER A 509 44.41 -15.98 6.67
CA SER A 509 44.74 -15.31 7.94
C SER A 509 43.91 -14.02 8.08
N PRO A 510 43.62 -13.62 9.32
CA PRO A 510 42.30 -13.15 9.72
C PRO A 510 42.09 -11.67 9.42
N SER A 511 40.88 -11.34 9.02
CA SER A 511 40.37 -9.98 8.94
C SER A 511 40.46 -9.31 10.32
N ASN A 512 41.14 -8.17 10.37
CA ASN A 512 41.11 -7.29 11.53
C ASN A 512 39.74 -6.59 11.54
N GLY A 513 38.82 -7.18 12.30
CA GLY A 513 37.43 -6.74 12.43
C GLY A 513 37.32 -5.40 13.15
N SER A 514 36.65 -4.45 12.50
CA SER A 514 35.91 -3.40 13.20
C SER A 514 34.72 -4.06 13.86
N TRP A 515 34.79 -4.27 15.17
CA TRP A 515 33.69 -4.76 15.99
C TRP A 515 32.54 -3.75 16.00
N VAL A 516 31.65 -3.80 15.02
CA VAL A 516 30.23 -3.61 15.33
C VAL A 516 29.84 -4.93 15.98
N GLN A 517 29.83 -4.97 17.32
CA GLN A 517 29.20 -6.10 18.01
C GLN A 517 27.75 -6.16 17.49
N GLU A 518 27.44 -7.16 16.67
CA GLU A 518 26.06 -7.58 16.46
C GLU A 518 25.48 -7.85 17.84
N LEU A 519 24.65 -6.92 18.31
CA LEU A 519 23.96 -7.08 19.58
C LEU A 519 23.23 -8.41 19.54
N SER A 520 23.37 -9.21 20.60
CA SER A 520 22.54 -10.40 20.75
C SER A 520 21.07 -10.02 20.64
N HIS A 521 20.23 -10.92 20.13
CA HIS A 521 18.80 -10.69 19.97
C HIS A 521 18.14 -10.17 21.27
N ASP A 522 18.58 -10.67 22.42
CA ASP A 522 18.08 -10.24 23.73
C ASP A 522 18.47 -8.80 24.06
N GLN A 523 19.69 -8.37 23.70
CA GLN A 523 20.12 -6.98 23.85
C GLN A 523 19.38 -6.03 22.91
N GLN A 524 19.11 -6.47 21.67
CA GLN A 524 18.30 -5.68 20.72
C GLN A 524 16.86 -5.52 21.23
N SER A 525 16.29 -6.59 21.80
CA SER A 525 14.94 -6.59 22.38
C SER A 525 14.81 -5.64 23.57
N VAL A 526 15.75 -5.69 24.52
CA VAL A 526 15.77 -4.78 25.67
C VAL A 526 15.95 -3.33 25.23
N ARG A 527 16.82 -3.09 24.23
CA ARG A 527 17.02 -1.75 23.66
C ARG A 527 15.77 -1.22 22.99
N LEU A 528 15.07 -2.04 22.19
CA LEU A 528 13.82 -1.66 21.52
C LEU A 528 12.73 -1.27 22.52
N ILE A 529 12.56 -2.07 23.59
CA ILE A 529 11.58 -1.75 24.64
C ILE A 529 11.93 -0.41 25.31
N GLY A 530 13.21 -0.20 25.66
CA GLY A 530 13.68 1.07 26.23
C GLY A 530 13.42 2.27 25.31
N LEU A 531 13.71 2.12 24.02
CA LEU A 531 13.46 3.16 23.01
C LEU A 531 11.96 3.46 22.85
N LEU A 532 11.09 2.47 22.89
CA LEU A 532 9.64 2.65 22.82
C LEU A 532 9.11 3.48 24.01
N TYR A 533 9.52 3.16 25.24
CA TYR A 533 9.14 3.94 26.42
C TYR A 533 9.71 5.36 26.38
N GLN A 534 10.97 5.51 25.96
CA GLN A 534 11.59 6.82 25.80
C GLN A 534 10.83 7.65 24.76
N CYS A 535 10.52 7.08 23.60
CA CYS A 535 9.77 7.76 22.55
C CYS A 535 8.38 8.18 23.04
N ALA A 536 7.66 7.31 23.75
CA ALA A 536 6.35 7.63 24.32
C ALA A 536 6.42 8.80 25.31
N ALA A 537 7.45 8.83 26.18
CA ALA A 537 7.66 9.92 27.12
C ALA A 537 7.96 11.25 26.41
N GLU A 538 8.82 11.24 25.38
CA GLU A 538 9.16 12.44 24.60
C GLU A 538 7.95 12.95 23.79
N VAL A 539 7.14 12.05 23.22
CA VAL A 539 5.86 12.41 22.57
C VAL A 539 4.89 13.02 23.59
N SER A 540 4.78 12.44 24.78
CA SER A 540 3.94 12.98 25.86
C SER A 540 4.41 14.35 26.36
N ALA A 541 5.73 14.59 26.33
CA ALA A 541 6.34 15.86 26.70
C ALA A 541 6.25 16.92 25.59
N GLY A 542 5.75 16.56 24.40
CA GLY A 542 5.73 17.45 23.23
C GLY A 542 7.12 17.75 22.65
N SER A 543 8.14 16.97 23.02
CA SER A 543 9.52 17.16 22.60
C SER A 543 9.77 16.52 21.22
N PHE A 544 9.33 17.21 20.17
CA PHE A 544 9.33 16.70 18.79
C PHE A 544 10.69 16.17 18.32
N ASP A 545 11.76 16.95 18.48
CA ASP A 545 13.10 16.58 18.01
C ASP A 545 13.59 15.29 18.67
N ARG A 546 13.34 15.14 19.97
CA ARG A 546 13.73 13.96 20.74
C ARG A 546 12.88 12.73 20.40
N ALA A 547 11.57 12.93 20.23
CA ALA A 547 10.68 11.87 19.76
C ALA A 547 11.09 11.38 18.37
N ASN A 548 11.42 12.29 17.44
CA ASN A 548 11.91 11.96 16.11
C ASN A 548 13.21 11.14 16.16
N LEU A 549 14.20 11.54 16.98
CA LEU A 549 15.43 10.76 17.18
C LEU A 549 15.16 9.36 17.75
N CYS A 550 14.20 9.23 18.65
CA CYS A 550 13.81 7.92 19.17
C CYS A 550 13.19 7.05 18.06
N LEU A 551 12.29 7.62 17.26
CA LEU A 551 11.67 6.92 16.12
C LEU A 551 12.73 6.45 15.11
N GLU A 552 13.73 7.29 14.81
CA GLU A 552 14.84 6.93 13.92
C GLU A 552 15.64 5.72 14.43
N HIS A 553 15.92 5.67 15.74
CA HIS A 553 16.59 4.50 16.32
C HIS A 553 15.69 3.26 16.32
N ILE A 554 14.38 3.41 16.47
CA ILE A 554 13.45 2.28 16.44
C ILE A 554 13.38 1.70 15.02
N THR A 555 13.29 2.53 13.98
CA THR A 555 13.15 2.09 12.58
C THR A 555 14.40 1.39 12.04
N GLN A 556 15.57 1.63 12.64
CA GLN A 556 16.79 0.86 12.36
C GLN A 556 16.77 -0.56 12.94
N LEU A 557 15.93 -0.82 13.95
CA LEU A 557 15.89 -2.08 14.69
C LEU A 557 14.59 -2.87 14.49
N ALA A 558 13.55 -2.24 13.94
CA ALA A 558 12.21 -2.77 13.80
C ALA A 558 11.77 -2.80 12.33
N SER A 559 11.13 -3.89 11.91
CA SER A 559 10.55 -4.04 10.57
C SER A 559 9.31 -4.92 10.65
N LEU A 560 8.34 -4.67 9.78
CA LEU A 560 7.11 -5.46 9.67
C LEU A 560 7.33 -6.88 9.13
N ASP A 561 8.45 -7.12 8.43
CA ASP A 561 8.82 -8.44 7.91
C ASP A 561 9.87 -9.13 8.81
N ALA A 562 10.17 -8.53 9.97
CA ALA A 562 11.15 -9.07 10.89
C ALA A 562 10.74 -10.47 11.38
N PRO A 563 11.70 -11.41 11.51
CA PRO A 563 11.42 -12.76 11.96
C PRO A 563 10.86 -12.81 13.39
N HIS A 564 11.20 -11.81 14.22
CA HIS A 564 10.84 -11.76 15.63
C HIS A 564 9.64 -10.86 15.92
N ALA A 565 8.73 -11.36 16.77
CA ALA A 565 7.47 -10.71 17.11
C ALA A 565 7.64 -9.30 17.70
N LEU A 566 8.62 -9.10 18.59
CA LEU A 566 8.86 -7.80 19.23
C LEU A 566 9.31 -6.73 18.23
N GLN A 567 10.09 -7.08 17.21
CA GLN A 567 10.50 -6.15 16.16
C GLN A 567 9.32 -5.72 15.31
N ARG A 568 8.43 -6.66 14.94
CA ARG A 568 7.19 -6.33 14.22
C ARG A 568 6.25 -5.46 15.07
N LEU A 569 6.09 -5.80 16.35
CA LEU A 569 5.32 -5.00 17.31
C LEU A 569 5.89 -3.59 17.44
N ALA A 570 7.20 -3.45 17.59
CA ALA A 570 7.87 -2.16 17.72
C ALA A 570 7.68 -1.29 16.48
N ALA A 571 7.67 -1.86 15.27
CA ALA A 571 7.37 -1.12 14.05
C ALA A 571 5.94 -0.55 14.07
N VAL A 572 4.96 -1.34 14.51
CA VAL A 572 3.56 -0.90 14.62
C VAL A 572 3.38 0.18 15.71
N PHE A 573 4.07 0.05 16.85
CA PHE A 573 4.05 1.08 17.89
C PHE A 573 4.78 2.36 17.48
N ALA A 574 5.89 2.26 16.74
CA ALA A 574 6.60 3.40 16.19
C ALA A 574 5.69 4.19 15.24
N ASP A 575 4.97 3.50 14.36
CA ASP A 575 3.95 4.11 13.50
C ASP A 575 2.87 4.83 14.31
N ALA A 576 2.31 4.18 15.33
CA ALA A 576 1.28 4.80 16.16
C ALA A 576 1.80 6.03 16.93
N LEU A 577 3.04 6.00 17.44
CA LEU A 577 3.69 7.14 18.09
C LEU A 577 3.98 8.27 17.10
N ALA A 578 4.44 7.95 15.89
CA ALA A 578 4.65 8.93 14.82
C ALA A 578 3.35 9.62 14.43
N ARG A 579 2.24 8.87 14.29
CA ARG A 579 0.90 9.43 14.04
C ARG A 579 0.41 10.29 15.20
N LYS A 580 0.67 9.90 16.45
CA LYS A 580 0.37 10.74 17.62
C LYS A 580 1.13 12.06 17.56
N LEU A 581 2.41 12.02 17.19
CA LEU A 581 3.27 13.19 17.05
C LEU A 581 2.77 14.10 15.91
N LEU A 582 2.32 13.52 14.79
CA LEU A 582 1.69 14.23 13.68
C LEU A 582 0.37 14.91 14.05
N ASN A 583 -0.41 14.35 14.98
CA ASN A 583 -1.64 14.98 15.44
C ASN A 583 -1.41 16.34 16.13
N LEU A 584 -0.17 16.67 16.48
CA LEU A 584 0.23 18.03 16.91
C LEU A 584 0.21 19.04 15.76
N ILE A 585 0.19 18.57 14.50
CA ILE A 585 0.10 19.34 13.26
C ILE A 585 -1.15 18.87 12.49
N PRO A 586 -2.36 19.33 12.85
CA PRO A 586 -3.64 18.74 12.41
C PRO A 586 -3.84 18.67 10.88
N GLY A 587 -3.16 19.55 10.16
CA GLY A 587 -3.20 19.64 8.72
C GLY A 587 -2.49 18.50 7.99
N LEU A 588 -1.23 18.29 8.37
CA LEU A 588 -0.35 17.21 7.92
C LEU A 588 -0.91 15.83 8.35
N SER A 589 -1.40 15.75 9.59
CA SER A 589 -2.11 14.57 10.11
C SER A 589 -3.31 14.18 9.24
N ARG A 590 -4.21 15.11 8.90
CA ARG A 590 -5.34 14.74 8.02
C ARG A 590 -4.90 14.34 6.62
N ALA A 591 -3.84 14.92 6.08
CA ALA A 591 -3.41 14.63 4.73
C ALA A 591 -2.88 13.19 4.58
N LEU A 592 -2.05 12.73 5.52
CA LEU A 592 -1.50 11.36 5.57
C LEU A 592 -2.51 10.31 6.06
N LEU A 593 -3.33 10.67 7.05
CA LEU A 593 -4.21 9.71 7.72
C LEU A 593 -5.54 9.49 6.97
N SER A 594 -6.00 10.48 6.18
CA SER A 594 -7.30 10.36 5.48
C SER A 594 -7.25 9.51 4.22
N SER A 595 -6.08 9.34 3.58
CA SER A 595 -5.93 8.47 2.39
C SER A 595 -5.83 6.98 2.77
N ALA A 596 -5.43 6.69 4.01
CA ALA A 596 -5.22 5.33 4.49
C ALA A 596 -6.52 4.61 4.86
N ASN A 597 -7.47 5.32 5.47
CA ASN A 597 -8.62 4.69 6.12
C ASN A 597 -9.69 4.12 5.17
N SER A 598 -9.72 4.53 3.88
CA SER A 598 -10.77 4.08 2.95
C SER A 598 -10.34 2.97 1.98
N ALA A 599 -9.05 2.76 1.76
CA ALA A 599 -8.55 1.79 0.79
C ALA A 599 -8.58 0.34 1.31
N ASP A 600 -8.43 0.18 2.63
CA ASP A 600 -8.14 -1.12 3.27
C ASP A 600 -9.36 -1.75 3.97
N ALA A 601 -10.50 -1.07 3.97
CA ALA A 601 -11.72 -1.54 4.64
C ALA A 601 -12.15 -2.95 4.18
N HIS A 602 -11.85 -3.32 2.93
CA HIS A 602 -12.14 -4.64 2.37
C HIS A 602 -11.21 -5.77 2.89
N LEU A 603 -10.03 -5.44 3.43
CA LEU A 603 -9.09 -6.42 3.98
C LEU A 603 -9.42 -6.79 5.43
N VAL A 604 -10.09 -5.89 6.17
CA VAL A 604 -10.46 -6.09 7.59
C VAL A 604 -11.26 -7.38 7.80
N PRO A 605 -12.32 -7.71 7.01
CA PRO A 605 -13.04 -8.97 7.16
C PRO A 605 -12.15 -10.21 7.00
N VAL A 606 -11.23 -10.18 6.03
CA VAL A 606 -10.29 -11.28 5.78
C VAL A 606 -9.30 -11.44 6.93
N ALA A 607 -8.74 -10.33 7.44
CA ALA A 607 -7.88 -10.34 8.61
C ALA A 607 -8.59 -10.89 9.86
N ARG A 608 -9.86 -10.50 10.09
CA ARG A 608 -10.69 -11.03 11.18
C ARG A 608 -10.92 -12.53 11.05
N ARG A 609 -11.17 -13.02 9.84
CA ARG A 609 -11.28 -14.46 9.58
C ARG A 609 -9.98 -15.19 9.90
N HIS A 610 -8.84 -14.70 9.44
CA HIS A 610 -7.55 -15.30 9.78
C HIS A 610 -7.29 -15.28 11.29
N MET A 611 -7.59 -14.17 11.99
CA MET A 611 -7.47 -14.12 13.45
C MET A 611 -8.36 -15.19 14.12
N PHE A 612 -9.60 -15.33 13.65
CA PHE A 612 -10.52 -16.36 14.13
C PHE A 612 -9.97 -17.76 13.88
N ASP A 613 -9.36 -18.03 12.72
CA ASP A 613 -8.85 -19.34 12.35
C ASP A 613 -7.60 -19.71 13.16
N VAL A 614 -6.65 -18.78 13.33
CA VAL A 614 -5.32 -19.05 13.90
C VAL A 614 -5.26 -18.94 15.42
N LEU A 615 -6.15 -18.16 16.05
CA LEU A 615 -6.20 -17.98 17.51
C LEU A 615 -7.46 -18.62 18.14
N PRO A 616 -7.41 -19.06 19.41
CA PRO A 616 -8.53 -19.74 20.06
C PRO A 616 -9.56 -18.82 20.70
N PHE A 617 -9.23 -17.55 20.96
CA PHE A 617 -9.97 -16.70 21.90
C PHE A 617 -11.45 -16.53 21.55
N LEU A 618 -11.77 -16.20 20.30
CA LEU A 618 -13.16 -16.03 19.86
C LEU A 618 -13.91 -17.37 19.80
N LYS A 619 -13.24 -18.47 19.44
CA LYS A 619 -13.85 -19.81 19.47
C LYS A 619 -14.27 -20.19 20.89
N LEU A 620 -13.40 -19.91 21.87
CA LEU A 620 -13.70 -20.12 23.29
C LEU A 620 -14.82 -19.20 23.78
N ALA A 621 -14.84 -17.94 23.33
CA ALA A 621 -15.89 -16.99 23.66
C ALA A 621 -17.26 -17.45 23.16
N TYR A 622 -17.34 -17.91 21.91
CA TYR A 622 -18.57 -18.41 21.30
C TYR A 622 -19.08 -19.66 22.01
N LEU A 623 -18.20 -20.63 22.25
CA LEU A 623 -18.54 -21.84 23.00
C LEU A 623 -19.11 -21.49 24.38
N THR A 624 -18.40 -20.64 25.12
CA THR A 624 -18.79 -20.23 26.48
C THR A 624 -20.12 -19.48 26.46
N THR A 625 -20.30 -18.56 25.51
CA THR A 625 -21.51 -17.77 25.35
C THR A 625 -22.71 -18.65 25.06
N ASN A 626 -22.55 -19.58 24.12
CA ASN A 626 -23.60 -20.54 23.78
C ASN A 626 -23.94 -21.45 24.95
N HIS A 627 -22.95 -21.87 25.72
CA HIS A 627 -23.17 -22.68 26.91
C HIS A 627 -24.00 -21.93 27.96
N ALA A 628 -23.68 -20.67 28.21
CA ALA A 628 -24.44 -19.80 29.13
C ALA A 628 -25.87 -19.54 28.63
N ILE A 629 -26.05 -19.33 27.32
CA ILE A 629 -27.37 -19.19 26.70
C ILE A 629 -28.17 -20.49 26.83
N LEU A 630 -27.54 -21.65 26.57
CA LEU A 630 -28.19 -22.95 26.66
C LEU A 630 -28.73 -23.21 28.07
N GLU A 631 -27.93 -22.96 29.10
CA GLU A 631 -28.32 -23.10 30.50
C GLU A 631 -29.43 -22.11 30.88
N ALA A 632 -29.31 -20.85 30.47
CA ALA A 632 -30.35 -19.86 30.72
C ALA A 632 -31.67 -20.21 30.03
N MET A 633 -31.63 -20.88 28.88
CA MET A 633 -32.81 -21.22 28.08
C MET A 633 -33.39 -22.61 28.37
N GLU A 634 -32.95 -23.28 29.43
CA GLU A 634 -33.55 -24.53 29.89
C GLU A 634 -35.05 -24.35 30.16
N GLY A 635 -35.88 -25.30 29.71
CA GLY A 635 -37.34 -25.26 29.79
C GLY A 635 -38.05 -24.36 28.76
N GLU A 636 -37.34 -23.48 28.06
CA GLU A 636 -37.96 -22.50 27.17
C GLU A 636 -38.29 -23.10 25.80
N ARG A 637 -39.51 -22.83 25.31
CA ARG A 637 -40.00 -23.31 24.00
C ARG A 637 -39.81 -22.31 22.86
N PHE A 638 -39.76 -21.02 23.18
CA PHE A 638 -39.56 -19.93 22.22
C PHE A 638 -38.36 -19.12 22.67
N VAL A 639 -37.26 -19.20 21.93
CA VAL A 639 -36.00 -18.53 22.27
C VAL A 639 -35.71 -17.48 21.21
N HIS A 640 -35.43 -16.25 21.65
CA HIS A 640 -34.93 -15.18 20.80
C HIS A 640 -33.51 -14.81 21.22
N VAL A 641 -32.55 -14.91 20.30
CA VAL A 641 -31.19 -14.43 20.50
C VAL A 641 -30.98 -13.15 19.71
N VAL A 642 -30.48 -12.11 20.36
CA VAL A 642 -30.03 -10.87 19.72
C VAL A 642 -28.51 -10.83 19.75
N ASP A 643 -27.91 -10.71 18.57
CA ASP A 643 -26.48 -10.65 18.33
C ASP A 643 -26.05 -9.23 17.95
N PHE A 644 -25.35 -8.56 18.87
CA PHE A 644 -24.75 -7.24 18.66
C PHE A 644 -23.24 -7.33 18.37
N SER A 645 -22.73 -8.46 17.87
CA SER A 645 -21.28 -8.64 17.66
C SER A 645 -20.72 -7.84 16.48
N GLY A 646 -21.58 -7.26 15.62
CA GLY A 646 -21.16 -6.39 14.52
C GLY A 646 -20.03 -7.04 13.68
N PRO A 647 -18.88 -6.36 13.48
CA PRO A 647 -17.75 -6.92 12.74
C PRO A 647 -17.14 -8.22 13.29
N ALA A 648 -17.42 -8.59 14.55
CA ALA A 648 -16.98 -9.86 15.12
C ALA A 648 -17.98 -11.00 14.84
N ALA A 649 -19.19 -10.72 14.35
CA ALA A 649 -20.20 -11.74 14.10
C ALA A 649 -19.69 -12.84 13.17
N ASN A 650 -20.04 -14.09 13.49
CA ASN A 650 -19.69 -15.25 12.67
C ASN A 650 -20.80 -16.31 12.78
N PRO A 651 -21.35 -16.82 11.65
CA PRO A 651 -22.41 -17.83 11.67
C PRO A 651 -22.03 -19.11 12.45
N VAL A 652 -20.74 -19.45 12.55
CA VAL A 652 -20.25 -20.62 13.29
C VAL A 652 -20.69 -20.62 14.76
N GLN A 653 -20.79 -19.44 15.38
CA GLN A 653 -21.32 -19.35 16.75
C GLN A 653 -22.72 -19.95 16.83
N TRP A 654 -23.63 -19.52 15.96
CA TRP A 654 -25.03 -19.93 16.04
C TRP A 654 -25.27 -21.35 15.53
N ILE A 655 -24.47 -21.82 14.58
CA ILE A 655 -24.47 -23.24 14.17
C ILE A 655 -24.10 -24.15 15.35
N ALA A 656 -23.10 -23.77 16.15
CA ALA A 656 -22.75 -24.52 17.36
C ALA A 656 -23.89 -24.50 18.39
N LEU A 657 -24.65 -23.40 18.48
CA LEU A 657 -25.83 -23.33 19.34
C LEU A 657 -26.97 -24.23 18.84
N PHE A 658 -27.17 -24.37 17.52
CA PHE A 658 -28.14 -25.32 16.95
C PHE A 658 -27.82 -26.76 17.36
N HIS A 659 -26.55 -27.15 17.23
CA HIS A 659 -26.10 -28.48 17.67
C HIS A 659 -26.36 -28.69 19.18
N ALA A 660 -26.09 -27.68 20.00
CA ALA A 660 -26.33 -27.74 21.44
C ALA A 660 -27.83 -27.87 21.78
N PHE A 661 -28.70 -27.11 21.11
CA PHE A 661 -30.15 -27.18 21.33
C PHE A 661 -30.77 -28.50 20.87
N ARG A 662 -30.27 -29.11 19.79
CA ARG A 662 -30.70 -30.44 19.36
C ARG A 662 -30.42 -31.51 20.42
N GLY A 663 -29.36 -31.34 21.21
CA GLY A 663 -29.00 -32.23 22.32
C GLY A 663 -29.86 -32.07 23.59
N ARG A 664 -30.78 -31.10 23.64
CA ARG A 664 -31.65 -30.89 24.83
C ARG A 664 -32.61 -32.06 25.01
N ARG A 665 -32.84 -32.42 26.28
CA ARG A 665 -33.79 -33.49 26.66
C ARG A 665 -35.23 -33.23 26.20
N GLU A 666 -35.60 -31.95 26.08
CA GLU A 666 -36.94 -31.48 25.68
C GLU A 666 -37.09 -31.31 24.16
N GLY A 667 -36.01 -31.52 23.39
CA GLY A 667 -35.91 -31.16 21.98
C GLY A 667 -35.53 -29.69 21.75
N PRO A 668 -35.28 -29.29 20.48
CA PRO A 668 -34.92 -27.92 20.13
C PRO A 668 -36.12 -26.96 20.28
N PRO A 669 -35.91 -25.71 20.71
CA PRO A 669 -36.97 -24.70 20.77
C PRO A 669 -37.28 -24.12 19.38
N HIS A 670 -38.37 -23.35 19.28
CA HIS A 670 -38.53 -22.39 18.19
C HIS A 670 -37.53 -21.26 18.40
N LEU A 671 -36.57 -21.14 17.49
CA LEU A 671 -35.42 -20.25 17.64
C LEU A 671 -35.50 -19.08 16.67
N ARG A 672 -35.44 -17.87 17.21
CA ARG A 672 -35.29 -16.64 16.44
C ARG A 672 -33.91 -16.04 16.70
N ILE A 673 -33.20 -15.65 15.65
CA ILE A 673 -31.94 -14.91 15.77
C ILE A 673 -32.11 -13.55 15.10
N THR A 674 -31.70 -12.49 15.79
CA THR A 674 -31.60 -11.14 15.24
C THR A 674 -30.14 -10.71 15.26
N ALA A 675 -29.56 -10.45 14.09
CA ALA A 675 -28.18 -10.02 13.97
C ALA A 675 -28.10 -8.54 13.54
N VAL A 676 -27.27 -7.77 14.25
CA VAL A 676 -26.99 -6.36 13.96
C VAL A 676 -25.60 -6.26 13.32
N HIS A 677 -25.53 -5.75 12.09
CA HIS A 677 -24.28 -5.55 11.36
C HIS A 677 -24.43 -4.43 10.34
N ASP A 678 -23.35 -3.73 10.00
CA ASP A 678 -23.30 -2.67 8.98
C ASP A 678 -23.22 -3.15 7.53
N SER A 679 -23.19 -4.47 7.29
CA SER A 679 -23.07 -5.05 5.95
C SER A 679 -24.30 -5.90 5.63
N LYS A 680 -25.12 -5.38 4.72
CA LYS A 680 -26.30 -6.08 4.21
C LYS A 680 -25.94 -7.40 3.53
N GLU A 681 -24.81 -7.45 2.81
CA GLU A 681 -24.33 -8.67 2.14
C GLU A 681 -23.96 -9.76 3.16
N PHE A 682 -23.24 -9.37 4.23
CA PHE A 682 -22.90 -10.30 5.30
C PHE A 682 -24.16 -10.86 5.97
N LEU A 683 -25.14 -10.00 6.28
CA LEU A 683 -26.40 -10.41 6.89
C LEU A 683 -27.19 -11.38 6.00
N ALA A 684 -27.24 -11.13 4.68
CA ALA A 684 -27.90 -12.02 3.73
C ALA A 684 -27.22 -13.41 3.66
N ASN A 685 -25.89 -13.43 3.62
CA ASN A 685 -25.11 -14.67 3.62
C ASN A 685 -25.29 -15.46 4.93
N MET A 686 -25.25 -14.76 6.07
CA MET A 686 -25.48 -15.35 7.39
C MET A 686 -26.89 -15.94 7.49
N ALA A 687 -27.92 -15.22 7.01
CA ALA A 687 -29.30 -15.71 6.99
C ALA A 687 -29.44 -17.00 6.17
N ALA A 688 -28.84 -17.05 4.98
CA ALA A 688 -28.89 -18.22 4.10
C ALA A 688 -28.20 -19.45 4.73
N VAL A 689 -27.00 -19.25 5.28
CA VAL A 689 -26.24 -20.33 5.95
C VAL A 689 -27.00 -20.85 7.17
N LEU A 690 -27.46 -19.96 8.05
CA LEU A 690 -28.15 -20.37 9.27
C LEU A 690 -29.50 -21.04 8.99
N SER A 691 -30.25 -20.58 7.97
CA SER A 691 -31.52 -21.21 7.61
C SER A 691 -31.31 -22.64 7.11
N LYS A 692 -30.31 -22.85 6.23
CA LYS A 692 -29.95 -24.17 5.73
C LYS A 692 -29.49 -25.12 6.85
N GLU A 693 -28.65 -24.63 7.76
CA GLU A 693 -28.17 -25.44 8.88
C GLU A 693 -29.33 -25.76 9.85
N ALA A 694 -30.20 -24.80 10.15
CA ALA A 694 -31.37 -25.05 11.00
C ALA A 694 -32.29 -26.14 10.44
N GLU A 695 -32.53 -26.16 9.12
CA GLU A 695 -33.25 -27.24 8.44
C GLU A 695 -32.54 -28.60 8.62
N ALA A 696 -31.21 -28.64 8.48
CA ALA A 696 -30.43 -29.87 8.68
C ALA A 696 -30.46 -30.39 10.13
N PHE A 697 -30.64 -29.50 11.11
CA PHE A 697 -30.78 -29.84 12.52
C PHE A 697 -32.24 -30.04 12.98
N ASP A 698 -33.23 -29.90 12.09
CA ASP A 698 -34.67 -29.96 12.38
C ASP A 698 -35.11 -28.94 13.46
N ILE A 699 -34.63 -27.70 13.35
CA ILE A 699 -34.94 -26.60 14.26
C ILE A 699 -35.90 -25.62 13.58
N ALA A 700 -37.03 -25.36 14.22
CA ALA A 700 -37.95 -24.31 13.79
C ALA A 700 -37.28 -22.94 13.96
N PHE A 701 -36.90 -22.30 12.85
CA PHE A 701 -35.96 -21.18 12.85
C PHE A 701 -36.50 -19.93 12.13
N GLN A 702 -36.16 -18.75 12.65
CA GLN A 702 -36.41 -17.45 12.02
C GLN A 702 -35.18 -16.55 12.16
N PHE A 703 -34.80 -15.89 11.07
CA PHE A 703 -33.73 -14.89 11.07
C PHE A 703 -34.28 -13.48 10.83
N ASN A 704 -33.82 -12.50 11.59
CA ASN A 704 -34.11 -11.08 11.41
C ASN A 704 -32.81 -10.29 11.23
N ALA A 705 -32.68 -9.59 10.11
CA ALA A 705 -31.50 -8.80 9.79
C ALA A 705 -31.72 -7.33 10.16
N VAL A 706 -30.78 -6.72 10.91
CA VAL A 706 -30.80 -5.29 11.24
C VAL A 706 -29.52 -4.65 10.72
N GLU A 707 -29.63 -3.84 9.67
CA GLU A 707 -28.50 -3.13 9.06
C GLU A 707 -28.19 -1.85 9.85
N ALA A 708 -27.26 -1.94 10.81
CA ALA A 708 -26.86 -0.82 11.67
C ALA A 708 -25.49 -1.04 12.32
N LYS A 709 -24.85 0.06 12.74
CA LYS A 709 -23.74 0.04 13.70
C LYS A 709 -24.24 0.36 15.10
N LEU A 710 -23.73 -0.35 16.10
CA LEU A 710 -24.22 -0.27 17.48
C LEU A 710 -24.15 1.15 18.07
N ASP A 711 -23.11 1.91 17.75
CA ASP A 711 -22.89 3.28 18.19
C ASP A 711 -23.79 4.32 17.50
N GLU A 712 -24.37 3.96 16.34
CA GLU A 712 -25.27 4.82 15.55
C GLU A 712 -26.76 4.54 15.82
N MET A 713 -27.11 3.41 16.45
CA MET A 713 -28.51 3.01 16.70
C MET A 713 -29.27 3.96 17.64
N ASP A 714 -30.58 4.09 17.42
CA ASP A 714 -31.51 4.70 18.38
C ASP A 714 -31.97 3.66 19.40
N PHE A 715 -31.67 3.89 20.68
CA PHE A 715 -31.99 2.94 21.74
C PHE A 715 -33.42 3.08 22.27
N ASP A 716 -34.11 4.18 21.96
CA ASP A 716 -35.52 4.34 22.34
C ASP A 716 -36.44 3.46 21.48
N ALA A 717 -36.05 3.20 20.23
CA ALA A 717 -36.73 2.31 19.29
C ALA A 717 -36.25 0.84 19.36
N LEU A 718 -35.28 0.51 20.25
CA LEU A 718 -34.55 -0.77 20.22
C LEU A 718 -35.45 -2.01 20.22
N ARG A 719 -36.56 -1.99 21.00
CA ARG A 719 -37.50 -3.13 21.06
C ARG A 719 -38.14 -3.40 19.70
N HIS A 720 -38.52 -2.34 18.99
CA HIS A 720 -39.15 -2.40 17.69
C HIS A 720 -38.15 -2.87 16.63
N ASP A 721 -36.96 -2.27 16.61
CA ASP A 721 -35.94 -2.55 15.59
C ASP A 721 -35.42 -3.99 15.66
N LEU A 722 -35.29 -4.53 16.87
CA LEU A 722 -34.92 -5.92 17.10
C LEU A 722 -36.11 -6.91 16.91
N GLY A 723 -37.32 -6.39 16.73
CA GLY A 723 -38.54 -7.18 16.59
C GLY A 723 -38.85 -8.06 17.80
N VAL A 724 -38.52 -7.62 19.03
CA VAL A 724 -38.70 -8.43 20.26
C VAL A 724 -40.18 -8.65 20.56
N ARG A 725 -40.60 -9.92 20.59
CA ARG A 725 -42.00 -10.33 20.81
C ARG A 725 -42.27 -10.66 22.27
N SER A 726 -43.52 -10.51 22.71
CA SER A 726 -43.94 -10.93 24.04
C SER A 726 -44.06 -12.46 24.09
N GLY A 727 -43.57 -13.08 25.18
CA GLY A 727 -43.65 -14.53 25.40
C GLY A 727 -42.45 -15.34 24.88
N GLU A 728 -41.45 -14.69 24.28
CA GLU A 728 -40.17 -15.33 23.93
C GLU A 728 -39.13 -15.09 25.03
N ALA A 729 -38.31 -16.10 25.32
CA ALA A 729 -37.17 -15.98 26.21
C ALA A 729 -35.99 -15.35 25.46
N LEU A 730 -35.55 -14.18 25.93
CA LEU A 730 -34.56 -13.36 25.23
C LEU A 730 -33.14 -13.58 25.77
N ALA A 731 -32.19 -13.90 24.90
CA ALA A 731 -30.75 -13.83 25.14
C ALA A 731 -30.13 -12.69 24.33
N VAL A 732 -29.17 -11.99 24.93
CA VAL A 732 -28.38 -10.95 24.25
C VAL A 732 -26.91 -11.38 24.26
N SER A 733 -26.26 -11.34 23.09
CA SER A 733 -24.83 -11.61 22.92
C SER A 733 -24.15 -10.34 22.40
N VAL A 734 -23.08 -9.91 23.08
CA VAL A 734 -22.26 -8.79 22.64
C VAL A 734 -20.79 -9.18 22.68
N VAL A 735 -20.12 -9.18 21.53
CA VAL A 735 -18.71 -9.60 21.41
C VAL A 735 -17.88 -8.46 20.85
N LEU A 736 -16.99 -7.91 21.69
CA LEU A 736 -16.01 -6.86 21.35
C LEU A 736 -16.65 -5.60 20.76
N GLN A 737 -17.74 -5.09 21.36
CA GLN A 737 -18.46 -3.92 20.83
C GLN A 737 -18.83 -2.86 21.89
N LEU A 738 -18.94 -3.22 23.17
CA LEU A 738 -19.41 -2.25 24.18
C LEU A 738 -18.38 -1.16 24.46
N HIS A 739 -17.09 -1.46 24.38
CA HIS A 739 -16.02 -0.46 24.58
C HIS A 739 -16.16 0.73 23.63
N ARG A 740 -16.75 0.56 22.44
CA ARG A 740 -16.94 1.63 21.45
C ARG A 740 -17.93 2.69 21.91
N LEU A 741 -18.94 2.30 22.70
CA LEU A 741 -19.94 3.23 23.24
C LEU A 741 -19.33 4.22 24.25
N LEU A 742 -18.14 3.90 24.81
CA LEU A 742 -17.42 4.81 25.70
C LEU A 742 -16.83 6.03 24.98
N ALA A 743 -16.61 5.97 23.67
CA ALA A 743 -16.02 7.07 22.90
C ALA A 743 -17.04 8.20 22.61
N VAL A 744 -18.29 7.82 22.32
CA VAL A 744 -19.40 8.76 22.02
C VAL A 744 -19.71 9.68 23.20
N ASP A 745 -19.50 9.19 24.42
CA ASP A 745 -19.82 9.91 25.66
C ASP A 745 -18.87 11.08 25.96
N ASP A 746 -17.62 11.00 25.50
CA ASP A 746 -16.62 12.07 25.70
C ASP A 746 -16.79 13.22 24.70
N GLY A 747 -17.24 12.94 23.47
CA GLY A 747 -17.49 13.98 22.44
C GLY A 747 -18.50 15.03 22.89
N ARG A 748 -19.47 14.64 23.74
CA ARG A 748 -20.48 15.54 24.32
C ARG A 748 -19.96 16.33 25.52
N ARG A 749 -19.04 15.77 26.31
CA ARG A 749 -18.41 16.46 27.46
C ARG A 749 -17.43 17.55 27.02
N HIS A 750 -16.66 17.31 25.96
CA HIS A 750 -15.71 18.29 25.41
C HIS A 750 -16.39 19.47 24.70
N ALA A 751 -17.63 19.31 24.22
CA ALA A 751 -18.44 20.41 23.70
C ALA A 751 -19.01 21.33 24.80
N ALA A 752 -19.12 20.83 26.05
CA ALA A 752 -19.74 21.54 27.17
C ALA A 752 -18.74 22.21 28.13
N THR A 753 -17.51 21.72 28.20
CA THR A 753 -16.42 22.36 28.95
C THR A 753 -15.32 22.75 27.98
N GLY A 754 -15.13 24.05 27.76
CA GLY A 754 -14.02 24.63 26.98
C GLY A 754 -12.67 24.35 27.63
N CYS A 755 -12.25 23.08 27.63
CA CYS A 755 -10.95 22.65 28.08
C CYS A 755 -9.95 22.87 26.95
N LEU A 756 -8.75 23.31 27.33
CA LEU A 756 -7.70 23.70 26.42
C LEU A 756 -7.30 22.51 25.52
N THR A 757 -7.11 22.76 24.22
CA THR A 757 -6.60 21.75 23.29
C THR A 757 -5.20 21.29 23.71
N PRO A 758 -4.74 20.08 23.36
CA PRO A 758 -3.37 19.62 23.64
C PRO A 758 -2.29 20.62 23.18
N VAL A 759 -2.60 21.37 22.11
CA VAL A 759 -1.78 22.46 21.57
C VAL A 759 -1.61 23.64 22.56
N GLN A 760 -2.64 23.96 23.34
CA GLN A 760 -2.63 25.00 24.38
C GLN A 760 -1.91 24.56 25.67
N ILE A 761 -1.72 23.25 25.88
CA ILE A 761 -0.95 22.69 26.99
C ILE A 761 0.56 22.72 26.68
N ILE A 762 0.93 22.45 25.42
CA ILE A 762 2.33 22.41 24.96
C ILE A 762 2.94 23.82 24.83
N ALA A 763 2.13 24.83 24.47
CA ALA A 763 2.56 26.23 24.39
C ALA A 763 3.03 26.85 25.73
N ARG A 764 2.97 26.12 26.85
CA ARG A 764 3.35 26.60 28.19
C ARG A 764 4.67 26.03 28.72
N SER A 765 5.43 25.26 27.92
CA SER A 765 6.61 24.52 28.39
C SER A 765 7.86 24.74 27.52
N SER A 766 8.51 25.89 27.69
CA SER A 766 9.88 26.33 27.29
C SER A 766 10.48 26.01 25.88
N PRO A 767 11.22 26.98 25.29
CA PRO A 767 11.53 27.01 23.87
C PRO A 767 12.96 26.53 23.56
N ARG A 768 13.12 25.81 22.45
CA ARG A 768 14.24 25.90 21.49
C ARG A 768 14.08 24.79 20.43
N SER A 769 13.98 25.21 19.17
CA SER A 769 13.71 24.46 17.91
C SER A 769 12.31 23.86 17.72
N PHE A 770 11.76 24.07 16.51
CA PHE A 770 10.41 23.75 15.98
C PHE A 770 9.20 24.25 16.79
N GLY A 771 9.26 24.22 18.13
CA GLY A 771 8.28 24.82 19.03
C GLY A 771 8.06 26.31 18.78
N GLU A 772 9.08 27.07 18.35
CA GLU A 772 8.93 28.49 17.99
C GLU A 772 8.08 28.71 16.72
N LEU A 773 8.11 27.79 15.75
CA LEU A 773 7.24 27.83 14.57
C LEU A 773 5.78 27.55 14.95
N LEU A 774 5.56 26.58 15.84
CA LEU A 774 4.24 26.22 16.37
C LEU A 774 3.67 27.31 17.29
N GLU A 775 4.52 27.98 18.07
CA GLU A 775 4.17 29.08 18.97
C GLU A 775 3.84 30.36 18.19
N ARG A 776 4.54 30.60 17.07
CA ARG A 776 4.24 31.71 16.13
C ARG A 776 2.90 31.50 15.43
N GLU A 777 2.53 30.28 15.06
CA GLU A 777 1.22 29.91 14.53
C GLU A 777 0.08 30.18 15.55
N LEU A 778 0.29 29.81 16.81
CA LEU A 778 -0.67 30.06 17.89
C LEU A 778 -0.88 31.55 18.18
N ASN A 779 0.22 32.32 18.20
CA ASN A 779 0.16 33.76 18.42
C ASN A 779 -0.48 34.51 17.24
N THR A 780 -0.35 33.99 16.01
CA THR A 780 -0.97 34.59 14.81
C THR A 780 -2.47 34.28 14.72
N ARG A 781 -2.91 33.07 15.12
CA ARG A 781 -4.34 32.73 15.18
C ARG A 781 -5.11 33.40 16.31
N LEU A 782 -4.47 33.67 17.45
CA LEU A 782 -5.08 34.44 18.54
C LEU A 782 -5.23 35.93 18.21
N GLN A 783 -4.51 36.45 17.21
CA GLN A 783 -4.59 37.85 16.77
C GLN A 783 -5.56 38.10 15.61
N LEU A 784 -6.13 37.05 15.00
CA LEU A 784 -7.08 37.15 13.88
C LEU A 784 -8.56 37.08 14.28
N SER A 785 -8.88 37.26 15.56
CA SER A 785 -10.25 37.56 16.01
C SER A 785 -10.34 39.02 16.45
N PRO A 786 -10.89 39.93 15.63
CA PRO A 786 -11.28 41.24 16.10
C PRO A 786 -12.67 41.12 16.72
N ASP A 787 -12.72 40.87 18.04
CA ASP A 787 -13.72 41.46 18.96
C ASP A 787 -13.54 40.90 20.37
N ALA A 788 -12.60 41.49 21.11
CA ALA A 788 -12.55 41.33 22.56
C ALA A 788 -11.90 42.56 23.22
N SER A 789 -12.42 43.76 22.94
CA SER A 789 -12.28 44.87 23.88
C SER A 789 -13.46 44.83 24.84
N VAL A 790 -13.24 44.37 26.07
CA VAL A 790 -13.72 44.91 27.36
C VAL A 790 -13.42 43.84 28.42
N VAL A 791 -12.27 43.94 29.06
CA VAL A 791 -12.10 43.47 30.45
C VAL A 791 -11.29 44.52 31.18
N SER A 792 -12.00 45.45 31.82
CA SER A 792 -11.47 46.22 32.94
C SER A 792 -12.60 46.46 33.93
N SER A 793 -12.23 46.47 35.21
CA SER A 793 -13.02 46.70 36.42
C SER A 793 -13.97 45.57 36.87
N LEU A 794 -13.47 44.79 37.83
CA LEU A 794 -14.26 44.11 38.86
C LEU A 794 -14.80 45.14 39.85
N SER A 795 -16.06 45.00 40.25
CA SER A 795 -16.59 45.48 41.53
C SER A 795 -17.74 44.57 41.99
N PRO A 796 -17.93 44.32 43.30
CA PRO A 796 -18.78 43.24 43.78
C PRO A 796 -20.00 43.74 44.55
N HIS A 797 -21.23 43.58 44.04
CA HIS A 797 -22.45 43.59 44.87
C HIS A 797 -23.65 42.92 44.17
N SER A 798 -24.06 41.75 44.70
CA SER A 798 -25.43 41.23 44.96
C SER A 798 -26.57 41.27 43.91
N PRO A 799 -27.60 40.40 44.08
CA PRO A 799 -28.07 39.49 43.04
C PRO A 799 -29.32 39.98 42.30
N ALA A 800 -29.43 39.64 41.00
CA ALA A 800 -30.69 39.71 40.27
C ALA A 800 -30.85 38.45 39.41
N ALA A 801 -31.97 37.78 39.62
CA ALA A 801 -32.37 36.53 39.00
C ALA A 801 -32.43 36.64 37.47
N ALA A 802 -31.74 35.73 36.79
CA ALA A 802 -32.00 35.39 35.40
C ALA A 802 -32.26 33.88 35.33
N THR A 803 -33.47 33.56 34.91
CA THR A 803 -34.08 32.25 34.72
C THR A 803 -33.15 31.23 34.08
N ALA A 804 -32.91 30.14 34.81
CA ALA A 804 -32.24 28.94 34.32
C ALA A 804 -33.09 28.29 33.21
N ALA A 805 -32.58 28.30 31.99
CA ALA A 805 -32.92 27.26 31.02
C ALA A 805 -32.15 26.00 31.44
N HIS A 806 -32.89 24.96 31.87
CA HIS A 806 -32.33 23.65 32.20
C HIS A 806 -31.57 23.08 30.98
N PRO A 807 -30.27 22.72 31.11
CA PRO A 807 -29.66 21.81 30.16
C PRO A 807 -30.23 20.42 30.43
N THR A 808 -30.98 19.87 29.49
CA THR A 808 -31.41 18.47 29.51
C THR A 808 -30.16 17.59 29.49
N THR A 809 -29.82 17.04 30.66
CA THR A 809 -28.77 16.03 30.82
C THR A 809 -29.20 14.75 30.13
N SER A 810 -28.89 14.62 28.83
CA SER A 810 -29.01 13.34 28.12
C SER A 810 -28.07 12.31 28.76
N THR A 811 -28.57 11.10 29.01
CA THR A 811 -27.77 10.00 29.55
C THR A 811 -26.62 9.62 28.60
N PRO A 812 -25.46 9.21 29.12
CA PRO A 812 -24.39 8.64 28.31
C PRO A 812 -24.91 7.48 27.44
N LYS A 813 -24.45 7.37 26.19
CA LYS A 813 -24.84 6.39 25.15
C LYS A 813 -24.74 4.95 25.66
N LEU A 814 -23.68 4.58 26.39
CA LEU A 814 -23.60 3.26 27.04
C LEU A 814 -24.72 3.07 28.07
N GLY A 815 -25.00 4.10 28.88
CA GLY A 815 -26.09 4.07 29.87
C GLY A 815 -27.46 3.91 29.19
N SER A 816 -27.70 4.61 28.09
CA SER A 816 -28.91 4.46 27.28
C SER A 816 -29.03 3.05 26.69
N PHE A 817 -27.94 2.49 26.14
CA PHE A 817 -27.91 1.11 25.63
C PHE A 817 -28.27 0.10 26.72
N LEU A 818 -27.58 0.15 27.86
CA LEU A 818 -27.82 -0.79 28.96
C LEU A 818 -29.23 -0.65 29.54
N SER A 819 -29.74 0.58 29.64
CA SER A 819 -31.13 0.82 30.06
C SER A 819 -32.13 0.23 29.07
N ALA A 820 -31.90 0.41 27.76
CA ALA A 820 -32.74 -0.14 26.71
C ALA A 820 -32.70 -1.69 26.72
N VAL A 821 -31.52 -2.31 26.79
CA VAL A 821 -31.38 -3.77 26.92
C VAL A 821 -32.08 -4.28 28.18
N ARG A 822 -31.92 -3.62 29.32
CA ARG A 822 -32.62 -3.97 30.57
C ARG A 822 -34.15 -3.91 30.38
N SER A 823 -34.66 -2.93 29.64
CA SER A 823 -36.10 -2.81 29.35
C SER A 823 -36.65 -3.95 28.49
N LEU A 824 -35.79 -4.61 27.70
CA LEU A 824 -36.16 -5.83 26.97
C LEU A 824 -36.34 -7.04 27.89
N SER A 825 -35.89 -6.95 29.15
CA SER A 825 -35.94 -8.01 30.16
C SER A 825 -35.30 -9.33 29.71
N PRO A 826 -34.04 -9.32 29.21
CA PRO A 826 -33.38 -10.55 28.78
C PRO A 826 -33.19 -11.51 29.95
N LYS A 827 -33.36 -12.81 29.68
CA LYS A 827 -33.08 -13.88 30.66
C LYS A 827 -31.57 -13.98 30.92
N ILE A 828 -30.77 -13.71 29.89
CA ILE A 828 -29.32 -13.58 29.99
C ILE A 828 -28.78 -12.59 28.94
N MET A 829 -27.78 -11.82 29.33
CA MET A 829 -26.91 -11.05 28.45
C MET A 829 -25.48 -11.55 28.67
N VAL A 830 -24.83 -12.04 27.63
CA VAL A 830 -23.43 -12.48 27.67
C VAL A 830 -22.58 -11.47 26.93
N MET A 831 -21.49 -11.06 27.57
CA MET A 831 -20.56 -10.05 27.08
C MET A 831 -19.16 -10.65 26.98
N THR A 832 -18.55 -10.53 25.82
CA THR A 832 -17.12 -10.81 25.59
C THR A 832 -16.39 -9.50 25.29
N GLU A 833 -15.37 -9.15 26.07
CA GLU A 833 -14.58 -7.92 25.90
C GLU A 833 -13.08 -8.21 26.08
N GLN A 834 -12.23 -7.34 25.52
CA GLN A 834 -10.78 -7.39 25.73
C GLN A 834 -10.45 -7.11 27.20
N GLU A 835 -9.62 -7.94 27.81
CA GLU A 835 -9.18 -7.79 29.21
C GLU A 835 -7.92 -6.92 29.30
N ALA A 836 -8.08 -5.63 29.04
CA ALA A 836 -7.01 -4.63 29.10
C ALA A 836 -7.56 -3.28 29.55
N ASN A 837 -6.74 -2.48 30.25
CA ASN A 837 -7.11 -1.09 30.59
C ASN A 837 -6.51 -0.09 29.60
N HIS A 838 -7.04 -0.07 28.36
CA HIS A 838 -6.66 0.92 27.36
C HIS A 838 -7.42 2.25 27.50
N ASN A 839 -8.32 2.37 28.49
CA ASN A 839 -9.08 3.60 28.76
C ASN A 839 -8.53 4.43 29.93
N GLY A 840 -7.28 4.22 30.33
CA GLY A 840 -6.61 5.01 31.37
C GLY A 840 -6.57 6.51 31.06
N GLY A 841 -6.55 7.36 32.10
CA GLY A 841 -6.59 8.82 31.94
C GLY A 841 -5.28 9.39 31.37
N ALA A 842 -4.14 8.85 31.79
CA ALA A 842 -2.83 9.27 31.30
C ALA A 842 -2.39 8.47 30.07
N PHE A 843 -1.74 9.16 29.10
CA PHE A 843 -1.22 8.51 27.89
C PHE A 843 -0.20 7.41 28.22
N GLN A 844 0.72 7.66 29.15
CA GLN A 844 1.78 6.71 29.50
C GLN A 844 1.22 5.40 30.07
N GLU A 845 0.14 5.47 30.86
CA GLU A 845 -0.56 4.28 31.38
C GLU A 845 -1.19 3.47 30.25
N ARG A 846 -1.85 4.14 29.30
CA ARG A 846 -2.43 3.48 28.12
C ARG A 846 -1.35 2.82 27.26
N PHE A 847 -0.24 3.52 27.04
CA PHE A 847 0.89 3.02 26.25
C PHE A 847 1.52 1.77 26.86
N ASP A 848 1.82 1.79 28.16
CA ASP A 848 2.38 0.65 28.89
C ASP A 848 1.45 -0.57 28.83
N GLU A 849 0.16 -0.38 29.15
CA GLU A 849 -0.81 -1.49 29.11
C GLU A 849 -0.97 -2.04 27.68
N ALA A 850 -1.05 -1.17 26.67
CA ALA A 850 -1.15 -1.57 25.27
C ALA A 850 0.07 -2.37 24.83
N LEU A 851 1.29 -1.89 25.09
CA LEU A 851 2.52 -2.58 24.71
C LEU A 851 2.57 -3.99 25.29
N ASN A 852 2.23 -4.14 26.57
CA ASN A 852 2.21 -5.44 27.24
C ASN A 852 1.07 -6.35 26.72
N TYR A 853 -0.11 -5.80 26.43
CA TYR A 853 -1.25 -6.54 25.90
C TYR A 853 -0.97 -7.07 24.49
N TYR A 854 -0.57 -6.20 23.57
CA TYR A 854 -0.33 -6.59 22.17
C TYR A 854 0.96 -7.40 22.01
N ALA A 855 1.97 -7.25 22.87
CA ALA A 855 3.12 -8.17 22.89
C ALA A 855 2.70 -9.63 23.08
N SER A 856 1.67 -9.87 23.90
CA SER A 856 1.13 -11.21 24.12
C SER A 856 0.41 -11.73 22.88
N LEU A 857 -0.38 -10.90 22.19
CA LEU A 857 -1.05 -11.28 20.94
C LEU A 857 -0.07 -11.54 19.79
N PHE A 858 1.01 -10.75 19.68
CA PHE A 858 2.07 -10.98 18.71
C PHE A 858 2.85 -12.27 19.01
N ASP A 859 3.08 -12.63 20.28
CA ASP A 859 3.68 -13.92 20.66
C ASP A 859 2.73 -15.10 20.35
N CYS A 860 1.42 -14.95 20.57
CA CYS A 860 0.41 -15.93 20.14
C CYS A 860 0.51 -16.20 18.63
N LEU A 861 0.58 -15.13 17.82
CA LEU A 861 0.67 -15.22 16.36
C LEU A 861 2.01 -15.79 15.89
N GLN A 862 3.11 -15.44 16.55
CA GLN A 862 4.45 -15.99 16.25
C GLN A 862 4.49 -17.52 16.39
N ARG A 863 3.73 -18.07 17.34
CA ARG A 863 3.68 -19.52 17.63
C ARG A 863 2.51 -20.23 16.94
N SER A 864 1.67 -19.50 16.23
CA SER A 864 0.57 -20.10 15.45
C SER A 864 1.13 -20.84 14.22
N ALA A 865 0.35 -21.76 13.68
CA ALA A 865 0.68 -22.46 12.43
C ALA A 865 0.36 -21.62 11.17
N ALA A 866 0.06 -20.33 11.32
CA ALA A 866 -0.34 -19.45 10.24
C ALA A 866 0.81 -19.23 9.24
N ALA A 867 0.48 -19.10 7.96
CA ALA A 867 1.45 -18.65 6.98
C ALA A 867 1.92 -17.23 7.29
N ALA A 868 3.13 -16.86 6.87
CA ALA A 868 3.70 -15.54 7.14
C ALA A 868 2.80 -14.40 6.62
N ALA A 869 2.19 -14.60 5.45
CA ALA A 869 1.21 -13.71 4.83
C ALA A 869 -0.05 -13.50 5.70
N GLU A 870 -0.68 -14.59 6.14
CA GLU A 870 -1.87 -14.54 7.00
C GLU A 870 -1.58 -13.85 8.33
N ARG A 871 -0.44 -14.19 8.95
CA ARG A 871 0.02 -13.55 10.19
C ARG A 871 0.24 -12.06 9.99
N ALA A 872 0.98 -11.68 8.95
CA ALA A 872 1.25 -10.28 8.63
C ALA A 872 -0.06 -9.50 8.46
N ARG A 873 -1.06 -10.09 7.79
CA ARG A 873 -2.38 -9.47 7.61
C ARG A 873 -3.09 -9.20 8.94
N VAL A 874 -3.09 -10.16 9.88
CA VAL A 874 -3.68 -9.96 11.23
C VAL A 874 -2.94 -8.89 12.02
N GLU A 875 -1.60 -8.96 12.07
CA GLU A 875 -0.76 -8.01 12.82
C GLU A 875 -0.91 -6.59 12.28
N ARG A 876 -1.01 -6.43 10.96
CA ARG A 876 -1.00 -5.13 10.29
C ARG A 876 -2.36 -4.46 10.16
N VAL A 877 -3.38 -5.22 9.74
CA VAL A 877 -4.70 -4.67 9.38
C VAL A 877 -5.67 -4.67 10.56
N LEU A 878 -5.51 -5.60 11.51
CA LEU A 878 -6.40 -5.71 12.67
C LEU A 878 -5.73 -5.17 13.93
N LEU A 879 -4.65 -5.80 14.39
CA LEU A 879 -3.97 -5.37 15.62
C LEU A 879 -3.31 -4.00 15.46
N GLY A 880 -2.76 -3.70 14.28
CA GLY A 880 -2.19 -2.40 13.96
C GLY A 880 -3.20 -1.25 14.08
N GLU A 881 -4.41 -1.44 13.57
CA GLU A 881 -5.50 -0.46 13.73
C GLU A 881 -5.94 -0.31 15.19
N GLU A 882 -6.04 -1.41 15.94
CA GLU A 882 -6.37 -1.32 17.37
C GLU A 882 -5.28 -0.57 18.16
N ILE A 883 -3.99 -0.84 17.88
CA ILE A 883 -2.85 -0.13 18.49
C ILE A 883 -2.90 1.36 18.15
N ARG A 884 -3.12 1.72 16.88
CA ARG A 884 -3.28 3.11 16.44
C ARG A 884 -4.43 3.80 17.16
N GLY A 885 -5.58 3.13 17.26
CA GLY A 885 -6.75 3.63 17.97
C GLY A 885 -6.43 3.96 19.43
N VAL A 886 -5.66 3.10 20.12
CA VAL A 886 -5.29 3.31 21.53
C VAL A 886 -4.22 4.40 21.72
N VAL A 887 -3.19 4.40 20.87
CA VAL A 887 -1.98 5.20 21.06
C VAL A 887 -2.08 6.56 20.37
N ALA A 888 -2.51 6.61 19.11
CA ALA A 888 -2.48 7.82 18.28
C ALA A 888 -3.70 8.73 18.49
N CYS A 889 -4.89 8.14 18.63
CA CYS A 889 -6.14 8.89 18.74
C CYS A 889 -6.39 9.42 20.16
N GLU A 890 -7.22 10.47 20.26
CA GLU A 890 -7.72 11.02 21.52
C GLU A 890 -9.21 11.41 21.37
N GLY A 891 -9.90 11.71 22.47
CA GLY A 891 -11.29 12.17 22.42
C GLY A 891 -12.23 11.19 21.72
N ALA A 892 -13.19 11.69 20.94
CA ALA A 892 -14.19 10.86 20.26
C ALA A 892 -13.61 9.98 19.13
N GLU A 893 -12.45 10.35 18.57
CA GLU A 893 -11.77 9.56 17.53
C GLU A 893 -11.13 8.28 18.10
N ARG A 894 -10.91 8.22 19.42
CA ARG A 894 -10.40 7.04 20.11
C ARG A 894 -11.53 6.08 20.47
N THR A 895 -11.78 5.09 19.60
CA THR A 895 -12.85 4.08 19.77
C THR A 895 -12.43 2.87 20.59
N GLU A 896 -11.15 2.49 20.54
CA GLU A 896 -10.60 1.29 21.21
C GLU A 896 -10.35 1.56 22.71
N ARG A 897 -11.43 1.62 23.48
CA ARG A 897 -11.46 1.99 24.90
C ARG A 897 -11.65 0.79 25.81
N HIS A 898 -10.80 -0.22 25.65
CA HIS A 898 -10.88 -1.43 26.46
C HIS A 898 -10.78 -1.09 27.96
N GLU A 899 -11.62 -1.77 28.74
CA GLU A 899 -11.63 -1.74 30.19
C GLU A 899 -11.65 -3.17 30.72
N ARG A 900 -11.09 -3.38 31.92
CA ARG A 900 -11.04 -4.70 32.55
C ARG A 900 -12.41 -5.14 33.04
N ALA A 901 -12.62 -6.45 33.20
CA ALA A 901 -13.88 -7.04 33.65
C ALA A 901 -14.43 -6.40 34.94
N ARG A 902 -13.56 -6.00 35.89
CA ARG A 902 -13.96 -5.28 37.11
C ARG A 902 -14.63 -3.92 36.85
N GLN A 903 -14.19 -3.19 35.82
CA GLN A 903 -14.74 -1.89 35.44
C GLN A 903 -16.08 -2.08 34.72
N TRP A 904 -16.14 -3.08 33.82
CA TRP A 904 -17.39 -3.50 33.20
C TRP A 904 -18.43 -3.92 34.23
N ALA A 905 -18.05 -4.71 35.23
CA ALA A 905 -18.94 -5.13 36.29
C ALA A 905 -19.59 -3.95 37.02
N ALA A 906 -18.78 -2.95 37.43
CA ALA A 906 -19.30 -1.74 38.06
C ALA A 906 -20.29 -0.96 37.15
N ARG A 907 -20.05 -0.92 35.83
CA ARG A 907 -20.95 -0.27 34.86
C ARG A 907 -22.27 -1.03 34.70
N MET A 908 -22.20 -2.36 34.62
CA MET A 908 -23.37 -3.23 34.51
C MET A 908 -24.24 -3.12 35.76
N GLU A 909 -23.63 -3.18 36.95
CA GLU A 909 -24.31 -3.02 38.24
C GLU A 909 -24.96 -1.63 38.37
N ALA A 910 -24.26 -0.57 37.97
CA ALA A 910 -24.80 0.79 37.96
C ALA A 910 -26.01 0.94 37.00
N ALA A 911 -26.07 0.15 35.93
CA ALA A 911 -27.21 0.09 35.02
C ALA A 911 -28.36 -0.78 35.54
N GLY A 912 -28.23 -1.40 36.72
CA GLY A 912 -29.23 -2.29 37.31
C GLY A 912 -29.24 -3.69 36.71
N MET A 913 -28.10 -4.15 36.21
CA MET A 913 -27.84 -5.55 35.86
C MET A 913 -27.15 -6.25 37.03
N GLU A 914 -27.41 -7.53 37.23
CA GLU A 914 -26.71 -8.37 38.20
C GLU A 914 -25.94 -9.48 37.48
N SER A 915 -24.76 -9.83 38.01
CA SER A 915 -23.91 -10.88 37.44
C SER A 915 -24.55 -12.25 37.58
N VAL A 916 -24.44 -13.05 36.52
CA VAL A 916 -24.80 -14.47 36.48
C VAL A 916 -23.50 -15.26 36.42
N GLY A 917 -23.29 -16.16 37.40
CA GLY A 917 -22.11 -17.02 37.41
C GLY A 917 -22.10 -17.96 36.21
N LEU A 918 -20.95 -18.09 35.55
CA LEU A 918 -20.77 -19.05 34.46
C LEU A 918 -20.47 -20.43 35.04
N SER A 919 -21.06 -21.48 34.47
CA SER A 919 -20.98 -22.82 35.01
C SER A 919 -19.62 -23.49 34.80
N TYR A 920 -19.25 -24.37 35.73
CA TYR A 920 -18.03 -25.17 35.61
C TYR A 920 -18.00 -26.05 34.36
N SER A 921 -19.16 -26.53 33.89
CA SER A 921 -19.32 -27.30 32.65
C SER A 921 -18.84 -26.51 31.43
N GLY A 922 -19.27 -25.25 31.27
CA GLY A 922 -18.82 -24.40 30.16
C GLY A 922 -17.30 -24.19 30.18
N ALA A 923 -16.71 -24.00 31.37
CA ALA A 923 -15.26 -23.90 31.52
C ALA A 923 -14.52 -25.18 31.09
N MET A 924 -15.10 -26.35 31.42
CA MET A 924 -14.54 -27.64 31.06
C MET A 924 -14.63 -27.91 29.57
N GLU A 925 -15.70 -27.50 28.90
CA GLU A 925 -15.82 -27.60 27.45
C GLU A 925 -14.82 -26.68 26.73
N ALA A 926 -14.63 -25.45 27.22
CA ALA A 926 -13.61 -24.54 26.71
C ALA A 926 -12.19 -25.14 26.84
N ARG A 927 -11.87 -25.77 27.99
CA ARG A 927 -10.59 -26.48 28.19
C ARG A 927 -10.44 -27.69 27.29
N LYS A 928 -11.51 -28.46 27.06
CA LYS A 928 -11.50 -29.58 26.11
C LYS A 928 -11.25 -29.10 24.68
N LEU A 929 -11.83 -27.97 24.28
CA LEU A 929 -11.60 -27.37 22.95
C LEU A 929 -10.13 -27.01 22.74
N LEU A 930 -9.48 -26.40 23.75
CA LEU A 930 -8.04 -26.14 23.71
C LEU A 930 -7.23 -27.43 23.52
N GLN A 931 -7.62 -28.51 24.20
CA GLN A 931 -6.97 -29.82 24.08
C GLN A 931 -7.16 -30.45 22.71
N SER A 932 -8.39 -30.49 22.19
CA SER A 932 -8.70 -31.12 20.90
C SER A 932 -8.06 -30.41 19.71
N CYS A 933 -7.87 -29.10 19.80
CA CYS A 933 -7.29 -28.29 18.74
C CYS A 933 -5.76 -28.12 18.85
N GLY A 934 -5.11 -28.79 19.83
CA GLY A 934 -3.66 -28.74 19.99
C GLY A 934 -3.12 -27.40 20.53
N TRP A 935 -3.98 -26.57 21.13
CA TRP A 935 -3.59 -25.30 21.76
C TRP A 935 -3.16 -25.47 23.24
N VAL A 936 -2.75 -26.67 23.64
CA VAL A 936 -2.34 -26.96 25.01
C VAL A 936 -1.00 -26.30 25.32
N GLY A 937 -0.86 -25.78 26.53
CA GLY A 937 0.38 -25.21 27.04
C GLY A 937 0.21 -23.72 27.37
N PRO A 938 0.55 -22.81 26.45
CA PRO A 938 0.55 -21.38 26.73
C PRO A 938 -0.84 -20.74 26.77
N TYR A 939 -1.87 -21.36 26.17
CA TYR A 939 -3.26 -20.92 26.27
C TYR A 939 -3.95 -21.52 27.50
N GLU A 940 -4.67 -20.70 28.26
CA GLU A 940 -5.35 -21.12 29.49
C GLU A 940 -6.74 -20.50 29.63
N VAL A 941 -7.70 -21.26 30.19
CA VAL A 941 -9.02 -20.76 30.60
C VAL A 941 -9.06 -20.68 32.12
N ARG A 942 -9.14 -19.45 32.65
CA ARG A 942 -9.16 -19.18 34.09
C ARG A 942 -10.53 -18.68 34.53
N HIS A 943 -10.89 -19.02 35.76
CA HIS A 943 -12.08 -18.47 36.41
C HIS A 943 -11.73 -17.16 37.09
N ASP A 944 -12.64 -16.19 37.05
CA ASP A 944 -12.60 -15.09 38.00
C ASP A 944 -12.79 -15.61 39.44
N ALA A 945 -12.11 -14.97 40.39
CA ALA A 945 -12.12 -15.34 41.81
C ALA A 945 -13.53 -15.28 42.43
N GLY A 946 -14.40 -14.41 41.92
CA GLY A 946 -15.80 -14.30 42.34
C GLY A 946 -16.77 -15.27 41.64
N GLY A 947 -16.32 -16.04 40.65
CA GLY A 947 -17.20 -16.94 39.91
C GLY A 947 -18.00 -16.26 38.78
N HIS A 948 -17.75 -14.97 38.52
CA HIS A 948 -18.60 -14.12 37.69
C HIS A 948 -18.25 -14.12 36.18
N GLY A 949 -17.12 -14.72 35.80
CA GLY A 949 -16.69 -14.77 34.41
C GLY A 949 -15.48 -15.68 34.17
N PHE A 950 -15.13 -15.85 32.90
CA PHE A 950 -13.92 -16.54 32.45
C PHE A 950 -12.93 -15.59 31.80
N PHE A 951 -11.66 -15.89 31.99
CA PHE A 951 -10.55 -15.23 31.31
C PHE A 951 -9.86 -16.21 30.37
N PHE A 952 -9.73 -15.83 29.10
CA PHE A 952 -8.89 -16.54 28.15
C PHE A 952 -7.51 -15.90 28.13
N CYS A 953 -6.50 -16.69 28.45
CA CYS A 953 -5.18 -16.21 28.82
C CYS A 953 -4.09 -16.73 27.88
N TRP A 954 -2.99 -15.97 27.80
CA TRP A 954 -1.70 -16.37 27.25
C TRP A 954 -0.64 -16.30 28.35
N HIS A 955 0.04 -17.41 28.67
CA HIS A 955 0.99 -17.51 29.80
C HIS A 955 0.47 -16.88 31.09
N LYS A 956 -0.79 -17.18 31.45
CA LYS A 956 -1.52 -16.63 32.60
C LYS A 956 -1.94 -15.15 32.51
N ARG A 957 -1.51 -14.40 31.49
CA ARG A 957 -2.01 -13.03 31.23
C ARG A 957 -3.40 -13.12 30.60
N PRO A 958 -4.45 -12.58 31.24
CA PRO A 958 -5.77 -12.47 30.63
C PRO A 958 -5.72 -11.58 29.38
N LEU A 959 -6.37 -12.02 28.29
CA LEU A 959 -6.50 -11.25 27.06
C LEU A 959 -7.96 -10.94 26.73
N TYR A 960 -8.87 -11.87 27.03
CA TYR A 960 -10.30 -11.68 26.83
C TYR A 960 -11.07 -12.17 28.04
N ALA A 961 -12.18 -11.49 28.35
CA ALA A 961 -13.09 -11.86 29.42
C ALA A 961 -14.48 -12.16 28.85
N VAL A 962 -15.12 -13.22 29.37
CA VAL A 962 -16.54 -13.52 29.12
C VAL A 962 -17.28 -13.43 30.44
N THR A 963 -18.35 -12.64 30.48
CA THR A 963 -19.20 -12.44 31.67
C THR A 963 -20.68 -12.54 31.28
N ALA A 964 -21.52 -12.99 32.21
CA ALA A 964 -22.96 -13.09 32.01
C ALA A 964 -23.72 -12.22 33.02
N TRP A 965 -24.85 -11.68 32.58
CA TRP A 965 -25.63 -10.67 33.29
C TRP A 965 -27.12 -10.87 33.07
N ARG A 966 -27.94 -10.41 34.01
CA ARG A 966 -29.40 -10.32 33.85
C ARG A 966 -29.95 -9.06 34.55
N PRO A 967 -31.15 -8.57 34.23
CA PRO A 967 -31.78 -7.48 34.97
C PRO A 967 -31.95 -7.82 36.45
N ALA A 968 -31.58 -6.91 37.35
CA ALA A 968 -31.76 -7.10 38.79
C ALA A 968 -33.25 -7.19 39.15
N ALA A 969 -33.62 -8.12 40.05
CA ALA A 969 -34.99 -8.26 40.51
C ALA A 969 -35.45 -7.01 41.29
N SER A 970 -36.61 -6.44 40.96
CA SER A 970 -37.13 -5.31 41.74
C SER A 970 -37.45 -5.78 43.16
N ARG A 971 -36.79 -5.19 44.17
CA ARG A 971 -37.18 -5.40 45.57
C ARG A 971 -38.55 -4.78 45.77
N ARG A 972 -39.62 -5.55 45.58
CA ARG A 972 -40.96 -5.17 46.06
C ARG A 972 -40.88 -5.06 47.58
N GLY A 973 -40.84 -3.81 48.07
CA GLY A 973 -41.00 -3.50 49.48
C GLY A 973 -42.28 -4.14 50.00
N HIS A 974 -42.13 -5.21 50.76
CA HIS A 974 -43.18 -5.65 51.67
C HIS A 974 -43.22 -4.64 52.81
N THR A 975 -43.96 -3.55 52.63
CA THR A 975 -44.56 -2.87 53.78
C THR A 975 -45.52 -3.88 54.39
N ARG A 976 -45.07 -4.57 55.45
CA ARG A 976 -45.98 -5.22 56.40
C ARG A 976 -46.86 -4.11 56.99
N SER A 977 -48.16 -4.40 56.98
CA SER A 977 -49.30 -3.60 57.48
C SER A 977 -49.01 -2.67 58.64
#